data_AF-A0A674IY94-F1
#
_entry.id   AF-A0A674IY94-F1
#
_cell.length_a   1.000
_cell.length_b   1.000
_cell.length_c   1.000
_cell.angle_alpha   90.00
_cell.angle_beta   90.00
_cell.angle_gamma   90.00
#
_symmetry.space_group_name_H-M   'P 1'
#
loop_
_entity.id
_entity.type
_entity.pdbx_description
1 polymer ?
#
loop_
_entity_poly.entity_id
_entity_poly.type
_entity_poly.pdbx_seq_one_letter_code
_entity_poly.pdbx_strand_id
1 'polypeptide(L)'
;LMLLLSLLHAEDDCDSGSCHTTIGDLLVGRSEQLTASSVCGLTGPQKYCIIGYLEKCFLCDSRYPYNPYAHPNSHPIENVITTFEPDRKKKWWQSENGIDHVSIRLDLETLFQFSHLILTFKTFRPAAMLVERSADYGHTWKIFRYFAQNCAESFPNIPSGPAKGVGDIVCDPRYSDIEPSTEGQVVLKALDPSFEIENPYIQSIQELITLTNLRINFTKLHTLGDTLFGRRQSDLLEKYYYAVYEMVVRGSCFCNGHASQCSPVQKLRGDVFYQPGMVHGRCVCQHNTAGMSCERCKEFYNDAPWRPAEGSQDNACKPCKCNGHSDQCHFDMAVYIANDRISGGVCEDCQHHTMGQHCDQCKPFFYRDPRKTISDPRACIPCDCDPEGTLYSGLCESCTDPILGTIAGRCLCKKNVEGIRCDMCRPSYYGLSGSDPLGCQPCTCNPSGSLSFSMCDPVTGECLCQRFVTGPHCDECLVGYWGLGNNLYGCSLCGCDIGGAHNNLCSSSDGQCDCLPNIVGRQCTEPAPGYFFLPLDYYIYEAEHAKNSALDIVFREPTPGKPVTWTGPGFARVLNGAGLRFTISNIPFAMDFDIALRYEPEVFEFRLLIHHLNTFLRDACHPEGSLSSSCSQLGGQCQCKPNVAGRCCDRCSAGSFGFGFHGCYSCECHPQGSVSTLCDQLTGQCSCRREVAGRCCNRCLAGYFGFPNCRPCPCNGYAELCDPVTGACLSCSGFTAGSRCERCVNGYYGNPLTRDPCRPCMCPESPASSRYFAHSCYQDPRTLQLICNCLEGYSGNQCDECPSGFYGNPGRPGAQCLPCSCNNNIDATDPESCNKVTGECLKCLYNTHGPNCQFCKPGYFGSALLQNCRRCTCNFSGVNPAICPPGNGVCLCDQMTGVCPCLPNVIGSICDQCASGYWNMSHGIGCQFCDCKPRNSQSNQCNQFTGQCSCKLGYSGRHCDECEENYFGDPRMHCISCTCNEEGTRKPECDKDTGACNCRIGVTGKLCDQCGRGFRQEFPTCSRCHLCFDQWDNEITTLSQTVQGLMRFLKSSAASQPCRMQLRRGRGQVGFKTLFHFPEPKVSCRSALNSIQLQIQEVPNFRCSDKLNFQLIKIL
;
A
#
# COMPACT_ATOMS: atom_id res chain seq x y z
N LEU A 1 -21.41 -22.21 45.20
CA LEU A 1 -22.35 -22.78 44.20
C LEU A 1 -23.34 -21.75 43.67
N MET A 2 -24.23 -21.13 44.45
CA MET A 2 -25.20 -20.15 43.88
C MET A 2 -24.56 -19.03 43.05
N LEU A 3 -23.45 -18.41 43.50
CA LEU A 3 -22.72 -17.39 42.71
C LEU A 3 -22.01 -17.92 41.45
N LEU A 4 -21.90 -19.24 41.25
CA LEU A 4 -21.41 -19.86 40.02
C LEU A 4 -22.56 -20.22 39.06
N LEU A 5 -23.79 -20.35 39.57
CA LEU A 5 -24.99 -20.55 38.75
C LEU A 5 -25.54 -19.24 38.18
N SER A 6 -25.29 -18.11 38.86
CA SER A 6 -25.59 -16.76 38.36
C SER A 6 -24.66 -16.26 37.24
N LEU A 7 -23.63 -17.04 36.89
CA LEU A 7 -22.73 -16.79 35.75
C LEU A 7 -22.99 -17.74 34.57
N LEU A 8 -24.09 -18.50 34.61
CA LEU A 8 -24.41 -19.58 33.65
C LEU A 8 -25.75 -19.40 32.92
N HIS A 9 -26.31 -18.19 32.92
CA HIS A 9 -27.59 -17.85 32.26
C HIS A 9 -27.54 -16.43 31.65
N ALA A 10 -26.46 -16.12 30.93
CA ALA A 10 -26.29 -14.85 30.21
C ALA A 10 -25.51 -14.98 28.88
N GLU A 11 -25.26 -16.21 28.43
CA GLU A 11 -24.72 -16.55 27.10
C GLU A 11 -25.86 -17.15 26.27
N ASP A 12 -26.76 -16.29 25.76
CA ASP A 12 -27.58 -16.61 24.58
C ASP A 12 -26.72 -16.24 23.35
N ASP A 13 -25.90 -17.19 22.91
CA ASP A 13 -24.99 -17.03 21.77
C ASP A 13 -25.74 -16.88 20.44
N CYS A 14 -25.18 -16.07 19.54
CA CYS A 14 -25.65 -15.99 18.16
C CYS A 14 -25.27 -17.24 17.33
N ASP A 15 -24.49 -18.18 17.88
CA ASP A 15 -23.96 -19.39 17.23
C ASP A 15 -25.01 -20.33 16.60
N SER A 16 -26.31 -20.11 16.84
CA SER A 16 -27.41 -20.93 16.29
C SER A 16 -28.28 -20.23 15.22
N GLY A 17 -28.00 -18.97 14.86
CA GLY A 17 -28.75 -18.24 13.84
C GLY A 17 -28.86 -16.73 14.11
N SER A 18 -29.94 -16.10 13.64
CA SER A 18 -30.16 -14.67 13.84
C SER A 18 -30.44 -14.32 15.29
N CYS A 19 -29.69 -13.35 15.84
CA CYS A 19 -29.84 -12.88 17.22
C CYS A 19 -30.24 -11.40 17.29
N HIS A 20 -31.04 -11.05 18.31
CA HIS A 20 -31.67 -9.74 18.42
C HIS A 20 -31.52 -9.16 19.84
N THR A 21 -31.50 -7.83 19.94
CA THR A 21 -31.39 -7.12 21.21
C THR A 21 -32.75 -6.99 21.92
N THR A 22 -32.75 -6.95 23.26
CA THR A 22 -33.96 -6.82 24.07
C THR A 22 -34.67 -5.48 23.85
N ILE A 23 -35.99 -5.50 23.67
CA ILE A 23 -36.81 -4.28 23.57
C ILE A 23 -36.95 -3.61 24.95
N GLY A 24 -36.63 -2.32 25.03
CA GLY A 24 -36.83 -1.48 26.21
C GLY A 24 -37.52 -0.15 25.87
N ASP A 25 -37.49 0.83 26.78
CA ASP A 25 -37.95 2.20 26.53
C ASP A 25 -36.75 3.09 26.16
N LEU A 26 -36.80 3.72 24.99
CA LEU A 26 -35.73 4.55 24.46
C LEU A 26 -35.59 5.88 25.23
N LEU A 27 -36.59 6.30 26.01
CA LEU A 27 -36.53 7.52 26.83
C LEU A 27 -35.68 7.40 28.10
N VAL A 28 -35.48 6.19 28.61
CA VAL A 28 -34.65 5.96 29.82
C VAL A 28 -33.20 6.35 29.51
N GLY A 29 -32.61 7.19 30.36
CA GLY A 29 -31.27 7.77 30.16
C GLY A 29 -31.19 8.90 29.12
N ARG A 30 -32.30 9.38 28.55
CA ARG A 30 -32.32 10.36 27.44
C ARG A 30 -33.07 11.66 27.74
N SER A 31 -33.08 12.12 28.99
CA SER A 31 -33.75 13.37 29.39
C SER A 31 -33.22 14.62 28.66
N GLU A 32 -31.91 14.74 28.49
CA GLU A 32 -31.29 15.86 27.74
C GLU A 32 -31.61 15.87 26.23
N GLN A 33 -32.12 14.74 25.72
CA GLN A 33 -32.45 14.53 24.30
C GLN A 33 -33.94 14.70 24.00
N LEU A 34 -34.75 14.99 25.03
CA LEU A 34 -36.18 15.21 24.93
C LEU A 34 -36.49 16.71 25.09
N THR A 35 -37.21 17.28 24.12
CA THR A 35 -37.52 18.72 24.07
C THR A 35 -39.01 18.94 23.80
N ALA A 36 -39.54 20.06 24.28
CA ALA A 36 -40.92 20.50 23.99
C ALA A 36 -40.93 21.97 23.58
N SER A 37 -41.82 22.34 22.64
CA SER A 37 -41.90 23.71 22.11
C SER A 37 -42.57 24.71 23.06
N SER A 38 -43.27 24.24 24.09
CA SER A 38 -43.92 25.04 25.13
C SER A 38 -43.95 24.27 26.44
N VAL A 39 -43.73 24.96 27.55
CA VAL A 39 -43.75 24.43 28.92
C VAL A 39 -44.30 25.53 29.83
N CYS A 40 -45.30 25.22 30.67
CA CYS A 40 -45.87 26.24 31.56
C CYS A 40 -44.84 26.76 32.57
N GLY A 41 -44.95 28.05 32.90
CA GLY A 41 -44.25 28.65 34.04
C GLY A 41 -42.75 28.95 33.86
N LEU A 42 -42.16 28.79 32.67
CA LEU A 42 -40.72 29.02 32.44
C LEU A 42 -40.29 30.48 32.62
N THR A 43 -41.11 31.44 32.20
CA THR A 43 -40.80 32.89 32.31
C THR A 43 -41.20 33.47 33.68
N GLY A 44 -42.08 32.79 34.40
CA GLY A 44 -42.60 33.14 35.72
C GLY A 44 -43.89 32.36 36.02
N PRO A 45 -44.36 32.32 37.28
CA PRO A 45 -45.48 31.45 37.66
C PRO A 45 -46.77 31.73 36.87
N GLN A 46 -47.31 30.70 36.22
CA GLN A 46 -48.54 30.77 35.42
C GLN A 46 -49.69 30.06 36.16
N LYS A 47 -50.88 30.68 36.21
CA LYS A 47 -52.09 30.08 36.80
C LYS A 47 -52.75 29.15 35.78
N TYR A 48 -53.16 27.96 36.20
CA TYR A 48 -53.88 26.99 35.36
C TYR A 48 -55.00 26.31 36.17
N CYS A 49 -56.04 25.83 35.49
CA CYS A 49 -57.20 25.21 36.11
C CYS A 49 -57.43 23.80 35.56
N ILE A 50 -57.81 22.85 36.43
CA ILE A 50 -58.19 21.49 36.01
C ILE A 50 -59.72 21.43 35.94
N ILE A 51 -60.24 21.10 34.75
CA ILE A 51 -61.68 20.90 34.51
C ILE A 51 -62.11 19.56 35.12
N GLY A 52 -63.21 19.55 35.86
CA GLY A 52 -63.79 18.37 36.50
C GLY A 52 -65.04 18.75 37.32
N TYR A 53 -65.53 17.85 38.16
CA TYR A 53 -66.73 18.09 39.00
C TYR A 53 -66.62 19.29 39.96
N LEU A 54 -65.41 19.78 40.24
CA LEU A 54 -65.13 21.03 40.95
C LEU A 54 -63.93 21.69 40.27
N GLU A 55 -64.11 22.90 39.73
CA GLU A 55 -63.00 23.66 39.15
C GLU A 55 -61.98 24.00 40.23
N LYS A 56 -60.74 23.53 40.08
CA LYS A 56 -59.62 23.85 40.97
C LYS A 56 -58.46 24.40 40.14
N CYS A 57 -57.95 25.54 40.57
CA CYS A 57 -56.84 26.22 39.93
C CYS A 57 -55.59 26.21 40.81
N PHE A 58 -54.44 26.13 40.16
CA PHE A 58 -53.11 25.97 40.74
C PHE A 58 -52.15 26.94 40.04
N LEU A 59 -50.90 26.98 40.50
CA LEU A 59 -49.80 27.69 39.84
C LEU A 59 -48.82 26.67 39.27
N CYS A 60 -48.32 26.88 38.06
CA CYS A 60 -47.22 26.18 37.44
C CYS A 60 -45.97 27.07 37.48
N ASP A 61 -44.85 26.53 37.96
CA ASP A 61 -43.55 27.21 38.03
C ASP A 61 -42.43 26.22 37.70
N SER A 62 -42.16 26.06 36.40
CA SER A 62 -41.20 25.07 35.88
C SER A 62 -39.77 25.61 35.77
N ARG A 63 -39.42 26.70 36.48
CA ARG A 63 -38.06 27.30 36.47
C ARG A 63 -37.00 26.45 37.17
N TYR A 64 -37.42 25.45 37.94
CA TYR A 64 -36.57 24.49 38.65
C TYR A 64 -37.11 23.08 38.41
N PRO A 65 -36.27 22.02 38.40
CA PRO A 65 -36.74 20.64 38.27
C PRO A 65 -37.75 20.26 39.37
N TYR A 66 -38.68 19.36 39.03
CA TYR A 66 -39.70 18.85 39.94
C TYR A 66 -39.07 18.27 41.21
N ASN A 67 -39.57 18.69 42.37
CA ASN A 67 -39.24 18.11 43.66
C ASN A 67 -40.49 18.08 44.54
N PRO A 68 -40.93 16.93 45.09
CA PRO A 68 -42.21 16.81 45.78
C PRO A 68 -42.29 17.60 47.10
N TYR A 69 -41.16 18.08 47.63
CA TYR A 69 -41.09 18.90 48.85
C TYR A 69 -40.80 20.38 48.56
N ALA A 70 -39.90 20.67 47.61
CA ALA A 70 -39.45 22.04 47.32
C ALA A 70 -40.19 22.69 46.13
N HIS A 71 -40.42 21.93 45.05
CA HIS A 71 -40.97 22.44 43.79
C HIS A 71 -42.04 21.47 43.22
N PRO A 72 -43.18 21.25 43.93
CA PRO A 72 -44.21 20.29 43.51
C PRO A 72 -45.04 20.76 42.30
N ASN A 73 -44.86 22.01 41.89
CA ASN A 73 -45.64 22.71 40.86
C ASN A 73 -44.85 22.89 39.54
N SER A 74 -43.77 22.12 39.34
CA SER A 74 -42.90 22.21 38.18
C SER A 74 -43.20 21.08 37.18
N HIS A 75 -43.51 21.45 35.94
CA HIS A 75 -44.03 20.52 34.91
C HIS A 75 -43.21 20.52 33.60
N PRO A 76 -41.86 20.42 33.65
CA PRO A 76 -40.99 20.37 32.47
C PRO A 76 -41.08 19.02 31.74
N ILE A 77 -40.44 18.92 30.57
CA ILE A 77 -40.66 17.79 29.65
C ILE A 77 -40.06 16.47 30.15
N GLU A 78 -38.95 16.49 30.90
CA GLU A 78 -38.33 15.29 31.47
C GLU A 78 -39.24 14.52 32.45
N ASN A 79 -40.29 15.15 32.97
CA ASN A 79 -41.27 14.49 33.85
C ASN A 79 -42.06 13.35 33.18
N VAL A 80 -42.11 13.26 31.84
CA VAL A 80 -42.87 12.19 31.13
C VAL A 80 -42.14 10.85 31.08
N ILE A 81 -40.85 10.83 31.42
CA ILE A 81 -40.00 9.65 31.28
C ILE A 81 -40.38 8.62 32.34
N THR A 82 -40.76 7.41 31.91
CA THR A 82 -41.18 6.39 32.87
C THR A 82 -40.04 5.95 33.78
N THR A 83 -40.31 5.95 35.08
CA THR A 83 -39.44 5.44 36.12
C THR A 83 -40.25 4.49 37.00
N PHE A 84 -39.60 3.49 37.60
CA PHE A 84 -40.23 2.53 38.50
C PHE A 84 -40.56 3.12 39.90
N GLU A 85 -40.71 4.45 40.00
CA GLU A 85 -41.09 5.13 41.23
C GLU A 85 -42.57 4.88 41.57
N PRO A 86 -42.92 4.64 42.86
CA PRO A 86 -44.30 4.37 43.27
C PRO A 86 -45.23 5.58 43.06
N ASP A 87 -44.68 6.79 42.97
CA ASP A 87 -45.41 8.07 42.96
C ASP A 87 -45.62 8.68 41.56
N ARG A 88 -45.40 7.89 40.49
CA ARG A 88 -45.42 8.34 39.07
C ARG A 88 -46.52 9.34 38.67
N LYS A 89 -47.75 9.21 39.19
CA LYS A 89 -48.88 10.12 38.87
C LYS A 89 -48.75 11.54 39.46
N LYS A 90 -47.71 11.84 40.25
CA LYS A 90 -47.42 13.17 40.82
C LYS A 90 -46.55 14.05 39.93
N LYS A 91 -45.93 13.50 38.87
CA LYS A 91 -45.13 14.20 37.85
C LYS A 91 -45.92 14.22 36.53
N TRP A 92 -45.75 15.28 35.73
CA TRP A 92 -46.22 15.37 34.34
C TRP A 92 -45.52 16.52 33.61
N TRP A 93 -45.52 16.50 32.27
CA TRP A 93 -45.24 17.69 31.45
C TRP A 93 -46.53 18.46 31.17
N GLN A 94 -46.46 19.79 31.10
CA GLN A 94 -47.60 20.65 30.75
C GLN A 94 -47.18 21.81 29.85
N SER A 95 -47.92 22.04 28.75
CA SER A 95 -47.76 23.19 27.86
C SER A 95 -48.23 24.48 28.52
N GLU A 96 -47.89 25.64 27.94
CA GLU A 96 -48.56 26.88 28.30
C GLU A 96 -50.05 26.86 27.92
N ASN A 97 -50.81 27.72 28.60
CA ASN A 97 -52.26 27.85 28.46
C ASN A 97 -52.64 28.46 27.10
N GLY A 98 -53.66 27.90 26.44
CA GLY A 98 -54.24 28.42 25.21
C GLY A 98 -53.42 28.19 23.94
N ILE A 99 -52.26 27.53 24.01
CA ILE A 99 -51.44 27.22 22.83
C ILE A 99 -51.88 25.86 22.26
N ASP A 100 -52.41 25.87 21.04
CA ASP A 100 -52.91 24.70 20.32
C ASP A 100 -51.82 23.98 19.50
N HIS A 101 -50.86 24.72 18.97
CA HIS A 101 -49.70 24.22 18.21
C HIS A 101 -48.51 24.01 19.14
N VAL A 102 -48.35 22.78 19.63
CA VAL A 102 -47.27 22.39 20.56
C VAL A 102 -46.63 21.09 20.09
N SER A 103 -45.30 20.99 20.12
CA SER A 103 -44.60 19.77 19.74
C SER A 103 -43.66 19.23 20.82
N ILE A 104 -43.49 17.91 20.83
CA ILE A 104 -42.49 17.18 21.60
C ILE A 104 -41.54 16.50 20.60
N ARG A 105 -40.24 16.59 20.82
CA ARG A 105 -39.19 16.04 19.95
C ARG A 105 -38.16 15.26 20.77
N LEU A 106 -37.87 14.04 20.34
CA LEU A 106 -36.83 13.15 20.87
C LEU A 106 -35.73 12.95 19.82
N ASP A 107 -34.48 13.21 20.18
CA ASP A 107 -33.30 13.08 19.31
C ASP A 107 -32.36 11.97 19.80
N LEU A 108 -32.40 10.80 19.16
CA LEU A 108 -31.54 9.66 19.50
C LEU A 108 -30.14 9.83 18.90
N GLU A 109 -29.14 9.26 19.57
CA GLU A 109 -27.73 9.39 19.17
C GLU A 109 -27.33 8.50 17.99
N THR A 110 -28.13 7.49 17.66
CA THR A 110 -27.94 6.54 16.54
C THR A 110 -29.30 6.06 16.00
N LEU A 111 -29.30 5.17 15.01
CA LEU A 111 -30.50 4.52 14.47
C LEU A 111 -31.02 3.44 15.44
N PHE A 112 -32.28 3.54 15.87
CA PHE A 112 -32.96 2.54 16.69
C PHE A 112 -34.14 1.92 15.94
N GLN A 113 -34.48 0.68 16.32
CA GLN A 113 -35.67 -0.01 15.85
C GLN A 113 -36.85 0.33 16.79
N PHE A 114 -37.81 1.08 16.29
CA PHE A 114 -39.04 1.48 16.97
C PHE A 114 -40.13 0.42 16.84
N SER A 115 -40.75 0.06 17.97
CA SER A 115 -41.86 -0.89 18.04
C SER A 115 -43.20 -0.15 18.22
N HIS A 116 -43.30 0.70 19.25
CA HIS A 116 -44.52 1.45 19.54
C HIS A 116 -44.29 2.65 20.48
N LEU A 117 -45.15 3.65 20.33
CA LEU A 117 -45.28 4.83 21.19
C LEU A 117 -46.58 4.71 21.99
N ILE A 118 -46.51 5.00 23.29
CA ILE A 118 -47.67 5.20 24.16
C ILE A 118 -47.54 6.59 24.80
N LEU A 119 -48.64 7.35 24.78
CA LEU A 119 -48.79 8.61 25.50
C LEU A 119 -49.99 8.50 26.45
N THR A 120 -49.81 8.78 27.74
CA THR A 120 -50.90 8.82 28.73
C THR A 120 -51.13 10.28 29.16
N PHE A 121 -52.26 10.86 28.76
CA PHE A 121 -52.57 12.26 29.00
C PHE A 121 -53.13 12.51 30.41
N LYS A 122 -52.84 13.71 30.95
CA LYS A 122 -53.39 14.22 32.20
C LYS A 122 -54.67 15.04 31.98
N THR A 123 -54.68 15.87 30.94
CA THR A 123 -55.89 16.53 30.43
C THR A 123 -56.56 15.66 29.36
N PHE A 124 -57.57 16.20 28.67
CA PHE A 124 -58.13 15.61 27.46
C PHE A 124 -57.03 15.31 26.42
N ARG A 125 -57.21 14.25 25.65
CA ARG A 125 -56.36 13.94 24.48
C ARG A 125 -56.51 15.03 23.41
N PRO A 126 -55.52 15.26 22.53
CA PRO A 126 -55.60 16.28 21.48
C PRO A 126 -56.79 16.05 20.53
N ALA A 127 -57.51 17.12 20.20
CA ALA A 127 -58.59 17.09 19.23
C ALA A 127 -58.07 16.81 17.81
N ALA A 128 -56.84 17.26 17.53
CA ALA A 128 -56.02 16.84 16.41
C ALA A 128 -54.52 16.83 16.79
N MET A 129 -53.80 15.82 16.31
CA MET A 129 -52.35 15.68 16.41
C MET A 129 -51.81 14.78 15.30
N LEU A 130 -50.49 14.80 15.10
CA LEU A 130 -49.79 13.92 14.16
C LEU A 130 -48.42 13.52 14.73
N VAL A 131 -47.94 12.35 14.32
CA VAL A 131 -46.62 11.84 14.71
C VAL A 131 -45.76 11.69 13.45
N GLU A 132 -44.51 12.15 13.54
CA GLU A 132 -43.50 12.11 12.49
C GLU A 132 -42.23 11.46 13.01
N ARG A 133 -41.43 10.93 12.09
CA ARG A 133 -40.10 10.40 12.36
C ARG A 133 -39.09 10.88 11.32
N SER A 134 -37.82 10.84 11.71
CA SER A 134 -36.66 10.94 10.83
C SER A 134 -35.79 9.69 11.02
N ALA A 135 -35.13 9.25 9.96
CA ALA A 135 -34.06 8.25 9.99
C ALA A 135 -32.68 8.85 9.62
N ASP A 136 -32.64 10.16 9.41
CA ASP A 136 -31.53 10.96 8.90
C ASP A 136 -31.23 12.16 9.82
N TYR A 137 -31.23 11.93 11.13
CA TYR A 137 -30.87 12.88 12.19
C TYR A 137 -31.66 14.21 12.18
N GLY A 138 -32.87 14.19 11.62
CA GLY A 138 -33.81 15.30 11.56
C GLY A 138 -33.78 16.10 10.25
N HIS A 139 -33.04 15.65 9.23
CA HIS A 139 -32.98 16.31 7.93
C HIS A 139 -34.29 16.17 7.12
N THR A 140 -34.88 14.98 7.06
CA THR A 140 -36.20 14.73 6.47
C THR A 140 -37.16 14.15 7.50
N TRP A 141 -38.46 14.44 7.33
CA TRP A 141 -39.51 14.00 8.24
C TRP A 141 -40.59 13.27 7.45
N LYS A 142 -40.84 12.00 7.81
CA LYS A 142 -41.94 11.18 7.28
C LYS A 142 -43.02 11.05 8.35
N ILE A 143 -44.28 11.27 7.97
CA ILE A 143 -45.42 11.10 8.88
C ILE A 143 -45.64 9.61 9.17
N PHE A 144 -45.85 9.27 10.44
CA PHE A 144 -46.20 7.93 10.91
C PHE A 144 -47.72 7.70 10.87
N ARG A 145 -48.50 8.62 11.46
CA ARG A 145 -49.96 8.56 11.57
C ARG A 145 -50.54 9.91 11.98
N TYR A 146 -51.77 10.18 11.54
CA TYR A 146 -52.59 11.29 12.02
C TYR A 146 -53.63 10.80 13.02
N PHE A 147 -53.99 11.63 14.00
CA PHE A 147 -55.08 11.38 14.93
C PHE A 147 -55.93 12.64 15.05
N ALA A 148 -57.23 12.55 14.78
CA ALA A 148 -58.16 13.67 14.97
C ALA A 148 -59.58 13.18 15.18
N GLN A 149 -60.35 13.84 16.06
CA GLN A 149 -61.75 13.50 16.30
C GLN A 149 -62.58 13.65 15.01
N ASN A 150 -62.30 14.70 14.24
CA ASN A 150 -62.81 14.89 12.89
C ASN A 150 -61.65 14.96 11.89
N CYS A 151 -61.28 13.81 11.33
CA CYS A 151 -60.22 13.68 10.32
C CYS A 151 -60.50 14.53 9.06
N ALA A 152 -61.75 14.60 8.59
CA ALA A 152 -62.09 15.34 7.37
C ALA A 152 -62.00 16.87 7.52
N GLU A 153 -62.19 17.38 8.74
CA GLU A 153 -62.03 18.81 9.06
C GLU A 153 -60.57 19.17 9.36
N SER A 154 -59.85 18.30 10.10
CA SER A 154 -58.50 18.60 10.58
C SER A 154 -57.41 18.24 9.57
N PHE A 155 -57.63 17.20 8.77
CA PHE A 155 -56.68 16.63 7.81
C PHE A 155 -57.40 16.21 6.51
N PRO A 156 -58.04 17.15 5.77
CA PRO A 156 -59.02 16.85 4.71
C PRO A 156 -58.56 15.96 3.56
N ASN A 157 -57.24 15.87 3.32
CA ASN A 157 -56.64 15.07 2.24
C ASN A 157 -56.17 13.67 2.69
N ILE A 158 -56.39 13.28 3.95
CA ILE A 158 -55.89 12.03 4.54
C ILE A 158 -57.04 11.02 4.68
N PRO A 159 -56.89 9.76 4.23
CA PRO A 159 -57.92 8.74 4.38
C PRO A 159 -58.17 8.41 5.86
N SER A 160 -59.44 8.35 6.25
CA SER A 160 -59.89 7.85 7.55
C SER A 160 -60.34 6.39 7.46
N GLY A 161 -60.03 5.61 8.50
CA GLY A 161 -60.33 4.17 8.56
C GLY A 161 -59.07 3.32 8.81
N PRO A 162 -59.19 1.98 8.73
CA PRO A 162 -58.05 1.09 8.83
C PRO A 162 -57.11 1.26 7.61
N ALA A 163 -55.82 1.03 7.83
CA ALA A 163 -54.85 0.85 6.77
C ALA A 163 -55.24 -0.34 5.86
N LYS A 164 -54.86 -0.29 4.58
CA LYS A 164 -55.04 -1.37 3.60
C LYS A 164 -53.74 -2.15 3.37
N GLY A 165 -52.58 -1.53 3.62
CA GLY A 165 -51.27 -2.16 3.62
C GLY A 165 -50.33 -1.59 4.68
N VAL A 166 -49.21 -2.28 4.89
CA VAL A 166 -48.18 -1.86 5.85
C VAL A 166 -47.47 -0.61 5.33
N GLY A 167 -47.63 0.51 6.04
CA GLY A 167 -47.07 1.82 5.67
C GLY A 167 -48.09 2.86 5.19
N ASP A 168 -49.37 2.52 5.08
CA ASP A 168 -50.42 3.49 4.71
C ASP A 168 -50.53 4.63 5.75
N ILE A 169 -50.46 5.87 5.26
CA ILE A 169 -50.65 7.07 6.08
C ILE A 169 -52.15 7.35 6.22
N VAL A 170 -52.71 6.96 7.36
CA VAL A 170 -54.14 7.12 7.71
C VAL A 170 -54.37 8.10 8.86
N CYS A 171 -55.61 8.57 8.99
CA CYS A 171 -56.10 9.29 10.16
C CYS A 171 -56.98 8.40 11.04
N ASP A 172 -56.60 8.27 12.32
CA ASP A 172 -57.23 7.36 13.30
C ASP A 172 -57.96 8.16 14.39
N PRO A 173 -59.31 8.21 14.37
CA PRO A 173 -60.08 9.04 15.32
C PRO A 173 -60.18 8.44 16.72
N ARG A 174 -59.93 7.12 16.89
CA ARG A 174 -60.17 6.36 18.13
C ARG A 174 -59.38 6.84 19.35
N TYR A 175 -58.35 7.66 19.11
CA TYR A 175 -57.45 8.18 20.13
C TYR A 175 -57.62 9.70 20.38
N SER A 176 -58.63 10.34 19.77
CA SER A 176 -58.89 11.79 19.90
C SER A 176 -60.22 12.15 20.58
N ASP A 177 -61.01 11.18 21.04
CA ASP A 177 -62.24 11.45 21.80
C ASP A 177 -61.95 12.09 23.17
N ILE A 178 -62.89 12.93 23.61
CA ILE A 178 -62.86 13.69 24.87
C ILE A 178 -62.89 12.77 26.11
N GLU A 179 -63.48 11.59 26.01
CA GLU A 179 -63.46 10.59 27.08
C GLU A 179 -62.25 9.65 26.95
N PRO A 180 -61.56 9.28 28.05
CA PRO A 180 -61.73 9.80 29.41
C PRO A 180 -61.05 11.17 29.60
N SER A 181 -61.53 11.95 30.57
CA SER A 181 -61.04 13.31 30.87
C SER A 181 -59.64 13.38 31.48
N THR A 182 -59.10 12.26 31.95
CA THR A 182 -57.72 12.09 32.41
C THR A 182 -57.32 10.62 32.21
N GLU A 183 -56.02 10.34 32.13
CA GLU A 183 -55.45 9.01 31.83
C GLU A 183 -55.88 8.45 30.46
N GLY A 184 -56.36 9.32 29.56
CA GLY A 184 -56.66 8.99 28.18
C GLY A 184 -55.37 8.68 27.42
N GLN A 185 -55.31 7.49 26.81
CA GLN A 185 -54.14 7.04 26.07
C GLN A 185 -54.25 7.30 24.56
N VAL A 186 -53.09 7.52 23.93
CA VAL A 186 -52.85 7.47 22.49
C VAL A 186 -51.77 6.42 22.23
N VAL A 187 -52.04 5.47 21.32
CA VAL A 187 -51.12 4.35 21.03
C VAL A 187 -50.84 4.28 19.53
N LEU A 188 -49.55 4.28 19.18
CA LEU A 188 -49.06 4.11 17.81
C LEU A 188 -48.13 2.89 17.77
N LYS A 189 -48.43 1.92 16.90
CA LYS A 189 -47.54 0.79 16.60
C LYS A 189 -46.86 1.02 15.25
N ALA A 190 -45.58 0.68 15.14
CA ALA A 190 -44.82 0.79 13.89
C ALA A 190 -45.35 -0.17 12.81
N LEU A 191 -45.67 -1.40 13.25
CA LEU A 191 -46.30 -2.44 12.47
C LEU A 191 -47.66 -2.75 13.09
N ASP A 192 -48.71 -2.77 12.27
CA ASP A 192 -50.05 -3.11 12.73
C ASP A 192 -50.21 -4.65 12.71
N PRO A 193 -50.52 -5.30 13.84
CA PRO A 193 -50.55 -6.77 13.94
C PRO A 193 -51.71 -7.44 13.18
N SER A 194 -52.49 -6.66 12.42
CA SER A 194 -53.49 -7.16 11.47
C SER A 194 -52.91 -7.58 10.12
N PHE A 195 -51.62 -7.32 9.85
CA PHE A 195 -50.92 -7.77 8.64
C PHE A 195 -49.87 -8.84 8.96
N GLU A 196 -49.82 -9.90 8.15
CA GLU A 196 -48.70 -10.83 8.11
C GLU A 196 -47.53 -10.22 7.33
N ILE A 197 -46.29 -10.45 7.78
CA ILE A 197 -45.07 -9.87 7.19
C ILE A 197 -44.07 -11.00 6.91
N GLU A 198 -43.92 -11.35 5.64
CA GLU A 198 -43.10 -12.49 5.20
C GLU A 198 -41.60 -12.30 5.46
N ASN A 199 -41.08 -11.08 5.27
CA ASN A 199 -39.68 -10.75 5.59
C ASN A 199 -39.58 -9.31 6.16
N PRO A 200 -39.08 -9.15 7.41
CA PRO A 200 -38.96 -7.84 8.05
C PRO A 200 -37.76 -7.00 7.57
N TYR A 201 -36.81 -7.59 6.83
CA TYR A 201 -35.62 -6.91 6.30
C TYR A 201 -35.84 -6.24 4.94
N ILE A 202 -37.03 -6.35 4.34
CA ILE A 202 -37.41 -5.59 3.14
C ILE A 202 -37.26 -4.09 3.43
N GLN A 203 -36.60 -3.36 2.53
CA GLN A 203 -36.20 -1.96 2.74
C GLN A 203 -37.36 -1.03 3.12
N SER A 204 -38.57 -1.23 2.57
CA SER A 204 -39.76 -0.45 2.95
C SER A 204 -40.23 -0.71 4.39
N ILE A 205 -40.08 -1.93 4.90
CA ILE A 205 -40.39 -2.31 6.29
C ILE A 205 -39.31 -1.80 7.23
N GLN A 206 -38.03 -1.96 6.86
CA GLN A 206 -36.90 -1.41 7.61
C GLN A 206 -36.98 0.12 7.71
N GLU A 207 -37.33 0.81 6.62
CA GLU A 207 -37.60 2.23 6.67
C GLU A 207 -38.73 2.59 7.63
N LEU A 208 -39.80 1.80 7.77
CA LEU A 208 -40.92 2.09 8.66
C LEU A 208 -40.58 1.88 10.14
N ILE A 209 -39.78 0.87 10.46
CA ILE A 209 -39.44 0.50 11.85
C ILE A 209 -38.16 1.15 12.37
N THR A 210 -37.37 1.84 11.54
CA THR A 210 -36.15 2.53 11.99
C THR A 210 -36.34 4.04 12.12
N LEU A 211 -35.76 4.63 13.17
CA LEU A 211 -35.71 6.08 13.36
C LEU A 211 -34.47 6.52 14.15
N THR A 212 -34.04 7.75 13.88
CA THR A 212 -33.08 8.54 14.68
C THR A 212 -33.80 9.62 15.50
N ASN A 213 -34.97 10.09 15.05
CA ASN A 213 -35.71 11.15 15.74
C ASN A 213 -37.22 10.88 15.66
N LEU A 214 -37.93 11.24 16.73
CA LEU A 214 -39.39 11.14 16.83
C LEU A 214 -39.95 12.52 17.18
N ARG A 215 -40.94 13.00 16.43
CA ARG A 215 -41.62 14.28 16.69
C ARG A 215 -43.13 14.06 16.75
N ILE A 216 -43.75 14.62 17.78
CA ILE A 216 -45.18 14.58 18.04
C ILE A 216 -45.65 16.02 17.97
N ASN A 217 -46.53 16.35 17.03
CA ASN A 217 -47.13 17.69 16.94
C ASN A 217 -48.60 17.61 17.33
N PHE A 218 -48.97 18.32 18.38
CA PHE A 218 -50.35 18.64 18.71
C PHE A 218 -50.77 19.89 17.92
N THR A 219 -51.97 19.89 17.35
CA THR A 219 -52.44 20.96 16.45
C THR A 219 -53.81 21.54 16.81
N LYS A 220 -54.57 20.90 17.70
CA LYS A 220 -55.90 21.39 18.11
C LYS A 220 -56.27 20.89 19.52
N LEU A 221 -56.66 21.82 20.38
CA LEU A 221 -57.21 21.57 21.72
C LEU A 221 -58.73 21.30 21.66
N HIS A 222 -59.24 20.54 22.62
CA HIS A 222 -60.69 20.41 22.87
C HIS A 222 -61.20 21.61 23.66
N THR A 223 -62.09 22.43 23.07
CA THR A 223 -62.62 23.66 23.70
C THR A 223 -63.98 23.49 24.38
N LEU A 224 -64.58 22.29 24.37
CA LEU A 224 -65.86 21.96 25.01
C LEU A 224 -67.09 22.82 24.62
N GLY A 225 -66.97 23.67 23.59
CA GLY A 225 -68.04 24.57 23.13
C GLY A 225 -67.91 26.02 23.61
N ASP A 226 -66.92 26.34 24.45
CA ASP A 226 -66.63 27.73 24.80
C ASP A 226 -66.08 28.48 23.58
N THR A 227 -66.85 29.45 23.07
CA THR A 227 -66.42 30.31 21.98
C THR A 227 -65.49 31.40 22.49
N LEU A 228 -64.34 31.59 21.82
CA LEU A 228 -63.27 32.52 22.22
C LEU A 228 -63.63 34.02 22.05
N PHE A 229 -64.92 34.37 22.02
CA PHE A 229 -65.44 35.71 21.84
C PHE A 229 -66.50 36.04 22.91
N GLY A 230 -66.16 36.83 23.93
CA GLY A 230 -67.18 37.59 24.66
C GLY A 230 -67.11 37.74 26.19
N ARG A 231 -66.02 37.37 26.88
CA ARG A 231 -65.75 37.80 28.28
C ARG A 231 -64.25 37.81 28.59
N ARG A 232 -63.86 38.25 29.80
CA ARG A 232 -62.46 38.57 30.18
C ARG A 232 -61.47 37.52 29.70
N GLN A 233 -60.62 37.93 28.77
CA GLN A 233 -59.86 37.05 27.88
C GLN A 233 -58.77 36.23 28.59
N SER A 234 -58.41 36.60 29.83
CA SER A 234 -57.49 35.85 30.70
C SER A 234 -58.13 34.62 31.33
N ASP A 235 -59.34 34.74 31.87
CA ASP A 235 -59.95 33.73 32.76
C ASP A 235 -60.44 32.47 32.02
N LEU A 236 -60.56 32.55 30.69
CA LEU A 236 -60.98 31.44 29.81
C LEU A 236 -59.80 30.56 29.36
N LEU A 237 -58.63 31.15 29.10
CA LEU A 237 -57.49 30.42 28.52
C LEU A 237 -56.78 29.50 29.53
N GLU A 238 -56.83 29.83 30.83
CA GLU A 238 -56.23 29.04 31.92
C GLU A 238 -56.74 27.58 32.03
N LYS A 239 -57.81 27.24 31.32
CA LYS A 239 -58.45 25.91 31.36
C LYS A 239 -57.98 24.95 30.26
N TYR A 240 -57.30 25.45 29.22
CA TYR A 240 -57.00 24.69 28.01
C TYR A 240 -55.48 24.59 27.78
N TYR A 241 -54.92 23.40 27.98
CA TYR A 241 -53.50 23.09 27.80
C TYR A 241 -53.31 21.58 27.60
N TYR A 242 -52.22 21.20 26.94
CA TYR A 242 -51.79 19.80 26.89
C TYR A 242 -51.03 19.46 28.17
N ALA A 243 -51.33 18.29 28.75
CA ALA A 243 -50.53 17.74 29.83
C ALA A 243 -50.41 16.22 29.67
N VAL A 244 -49.20 15.68 29.84
CA VAL A 244 -48.86 14.26 29.63
C VAL A 244 -48.23 13.72 30.91
N TYR A 245 -48.83 12.67 31.49
CA TYR A 245 -48.25 11.96 32.64
C TYR A 245 -47.04 11.15 32.24
N GLU A 246 -47.16 10.35 31.17
CA GLU A 246 -46.10 9.43 30.76
C GLU A 246 -46.02 9.33 29.23
N MET A 247 -44.80 9.17 28.73
CA MET A 247 -44.49 8.83 27.36
C MET A 247 -43.56 7.61 27.40
N VAL A 248 -43.86 6.61 26.57
CA VAL A 248 -43.05 5.38 26.44
C VAL A 248 -42.76 5.18 24.96
N VAL A 249 -41.47 5.13 24.60
CA VAL A 249 -41.02 4.89 23.23
C VAL A 249 -40.35 3.52 23.20
N ARG A 250 -41.13 2.47 22.99
CA ARG A 250 -40.58 1.11 22.98
C ARG A 250 -39.78 0.83 21.71
N GLY A 251 -38.57 0.36 21.89
CA GLY A 251 -37.67 0.00 20.80
C GLY A 251 -36.47 -0.84 21.24
N SER A 252 -35.71 -1.27 20.25
CA SER A 252 -34.50 -2.10 20.36
C SER A 252 -33.35 -1.47 19.57
N CYS A 253 -32.13 -1.91 19.87
CA CYS A 253 -30.94 -1.50 19.14
C CYS A 253 -30.87 -2.28 17.81
N PHE A 254 -30.68 -1.57 16.69
CA PHE A 254 -30.79 -2.16 15.35
C PHE A 254 -29.45 -2.75 14.86
N CYS A 255 -29.38 -4.08 14.73
CA CYS A 255 -28.13 -4.83 14.49
C CYS A 255 -28.18 -5.86 13.35
N ASN A 256 -29.15 -5.77 12.43
CA ASN A 256 -29.31 -6.68 11.27
C ASN A 256 -29.32 -8.20 11.59
N GLY A 257 -29.63 -8.59 12.82
CA GLY A 257 -29.62 -9.99 13.27
C GLY A 257 -28.25 -10.52 13.73
N HIS A 258 -27.21 -9.68 13.79
CA HIS A 258 -25.83 -10.08 14.13
C HIS A 258 -25.36 -9.62 15.53
N ALA A 259 -26.26 -9.21 16.45
CA ALA A 259 -25.89 -8.94 17.83
C ALA A 259 -27.06 -9.11 18.82
N SER A 260 -26.81 -9.84 19.91
CA SER A 260 -27.72 -9.98 21.07
C SER A 260 -27.63 -8.81 22.06
N GLN A 261 -26.54 -8.05 22.06
CA GLN A 261 -26.30 -6.93 23.00
C GLN A 261 -25.82 -5.65 22.30
N CYS A 262 -26.16 -4.49 22.88
CA CYS A 262 -25.59 -3.19 22.53
C CYS A 262 -24.85 -2.53 23.69
N SER A 263 -23.84 -1.75 23.32
CA SER A 263 -22.93 -1.00 24.18
C SER A 263 -23.18 0.51 24.08
N PRO A 264 -22.77 1.32 25.08
CA PRO A 264 -22.89 2.77 25.02
C PRO A 264 -22.13 3.38 23.83
N VAL A 265 -22.75 4.34 23.15
CA VAL A 265 -22.08 5.14 22.11
C VAL A 265 -21.09 6.08 22.80
N GLN A 266 -19.79 5.86 22.60
CA GLN A 266 -18.73 6.61 23.30
C GLN A 266 -18.74 8.11 22.94
N LYS A 267 -19.32 8.92 23.82
CA LYS A 267 -18.96 10.35 23.94
C LYS A 267 -17.54 10.44 24.52
N LEU A 268 -16.77 11.46 24.12
CA LEU A 268 -15.35 11.65 24.49
C LEU A 268 -15.13 12.16 25.95
N ARG A 269 -15.90 11.65 26.91
CA ARG A 269 -15.70 11.80 28.36
C ARG A 269 -15.88 10.45 29.03
N GLY A 270 -15.05 10.13 30.02
CA GLY A 270 -15.00 8.82 30.70
C GLY A 270 -16.17 8.54 31.66
N ASP A 271 -17.28 9.25 31.51
CA ASP A 271 -18.42 9.25 32.43
C ASP A 271 -19.40 8.13 32.02
N VAL A 272 -19.08 6.88 32.38
CA VAL A 272 -19.86 5.70 31.97
C VAL A 272 -21.18 5.62 32.76
N PHE A 273 -22.17 6.40 32.32
CA PHE A 273 -23.52 6.43 32.87
C PHE A 273 -24.31 5.14 32.60
N TYR A 274 -24.12 4.13 33.46
CA TYR A 274 -25.03 3.00 33.56
C TYR A 274 -26.31 3.40 34.32
N GLN A 275 -27.36 3.80 33.60
CA GLN A 275 -28.72 3.77 34.13
C GLN A 275 -29.37 2.40 33.88
N PRO A 276 -29.82 1.67 34.92
CA PRO A 276 -30.51 0.39 34.73
C PRO A 276 -31.75 0.53 33.85
N GLY A 277 -31.84 -0.29 32.79
CA GLY A 277 -32.95 -0.27 31.83
C GLY A 277 -32.78 0.65 30.63
N MET A 278 -31.67 1.41 30.53
CA MET A 278 -31.35 2.18 29.32
C MET A 278 -31.04 1.25 28.13
N VAL A 279 -31.75 1.38 27.02
CA VAL A 279 -31.38 0.74 25.74
C VAL A 279 -30.19 1.49 25.12
N HIS A 280 -29.06 0.83 24.91
CA HIS A 280 -27.87 1.44 24.28
C HIS A 280 -27.86 1.31 22.74
N GLY A 281 -27.12 2.17 22.04
CA GLY A 281 -27.24 2.38 20.59
C GLY A 281 -26.07 1.93 19.69
N ARG A 282 -25.11 1.13 20.19
CA ARG A 282 -24.00 0.56 19.37
C ARG A 282 -23.95 -0.96 19.49
N CYS A 283 -24.12 -1.68 18.39
CA CYS A 283 -24.12 -3.15 18.37
C CYS A 283 -22.75 -3.77 18.73
N VAL A 284 -22.79 -4.87 19.48
CA VAL A 284 -21.62 -5.73 19.75
C VAL A 284 -21.61 -6.85 18.70
N CYS A 285 -21.09 -6.52 17.51
CA CYS A 285 -21.27 -7.33 16.30
C CYS A 285 -20.55 -8.69 16.30
N GLN A 286 -21.34 -9.74 16.11
CA GLN A 286 -20.94 -11.13 15.93
C GLN A 286 -20.94 -11.51 14.42
N HIS A 287 -21.00 -12.80 14.06
CA HIS A 287 -21.09 -13.27 12.66
C HIS A 287 -20.02 -12.69 11.70
N ASN A 288 -18.84 -12.33 12.23
CA ASN A 288 -17.77 -11.61 11.52
C ASN A 288 -18.20 -10.28 10.86
N THR A 289 -19.25 -9.64 11.39
CA THR A 289 -19.73 -8.31 10.96
C THR A 289 -19.11 -7.17 11.78
N ALA A 290 -19.14 -5.97 11.23
CA ALA A 290 -18.65 -4.74 11.82
C ALA A 290 -19.58 -3.57 11.48
N GLY A 291 -19.42 -2.45 12.19
CA GLY A 291 -20.25 -1.27 12.00
C GLY A 291 -20.84 -0.72 13.30
N MET A 292 -21.85 0.14 13.17
CA MET A 292 -22.68 0.60 14.30
C MET A 292 -23.94 -0.28 14.46
N SER A 293 -24.45 -0.79 13.34
CA SER A 293 -25.62 -1.67 13.18
C SER A 293 -25.24 -3.02 12.55
N CYS A 294 -23.96 -3.38 12.56
CA CYS A 294 -23.42 -4.59 11.93
C CYS A 294 -23.65 -4.65 10.41
N GLU A 295 -23.68 -3.48 9.77
CA GLU A 295 -24.05 -3.22 8.38
C GLU A 295 -23.01 -3.60 7.32
N ARG A 296 -21.85 -4.13 7.73
CA ARG A 296 -20.76 -4.55 6.85
C ARG A 296 -19.99 -5.73 7.43
N CYS A 297 -19.17 -6.38 6.62
CA CYS A 297 -18.21 -7.37 7.11
C CYS A 297 -17.04 -6.73 7.86
N LYS A 298 -16.36 -7.50 8.73
CA LYS A 298 -15.05 -7.16 9.27
C LYS A 298 -14.01 -7.11 8.13
N GLU A 299 -12.97 -6.31 8.32
CA GLU A 299 -11.76 -6.37 7.50
C GLU A 299 -11.25 -7.83 7.44
N PHE A 300 -10.77 -8.25 6.26
CA PHE A 300 -10.45 -9.64 5.89
C PHE A 300 -11.63 -10.62 5.70
N TYR A 301 -12.87 -10.26 6.03
CA TYR A 301 -14.05 -11.15 5.90
C TYR A 301 -14.93 -10.87 4.66
N ASN A 302 -14.28 -10.49 3.55
CA ASN A 302 -14.93 -10.06 2.31
C ASN A 302 -14.97 -11.14 1.21
N ASP A 303 -14.97 -12.43 1.55
CA ASP A 303 -15.02 -13.52 0.55
C ASP A 303 -16.43 -13.72 -0.09
N ALA A 304 -17.47 -13.19 0.53
CA ALA A 304 -18.86 -13.27 0.09
C ALA A 304 -19.62 -11.97 0.44
N PRO A 305 -20.71 -11.63 -0.28
CA PRO A 305 -21.44 -10.41 -0.02
C PRO A 305 -22.19 -10.46 1.32
N TRP A 306 -22.11 -9.37 2.09
CA TRP A 306 -22.83 -9.18 3.35
C TRP A 306 -24.34 -9.33 3.17
N ARG A 307 -25.01 -9.99 4.11
CA ARG A 307 -26.47 -10.18 4.19
C ARG A 307 -26.91 -10.25 5.66
N PRO A 308 -28.11 -9.76 6.03
CA PRO A 308 -28.62 -9.86 7.40
C PRO A 308 -28.85 -11.33 7.81
N ALA A 309 -28.85 -11.60 9.11
CA ALA A 309 -29.17 -12.94 9.63
C ALA A 309 -30.69 -13.19 9.64
N GLU A 310 -31.11 -14.35 9.13
CA GLU A 310 -32.52 -14.72 8.95
C GLU A 310 -32.84 -16.09 9.58
N GLY A 311 -33.43 -16.08 10.78
CA GLY A 311 -33.89 -17.30 11.46
C GLY A 311 -32.72 -18.21 11.83
N SER A 312 -32.63 -19.38 11.19
CA SER A 312 -31.52 -20.32 11.36
C SER A 312 -30.31 -20.04 10.43
N GLN A 313 -30.37 -19.03 9.57
CA GLN A 313 -29.22 -18.58 8.77
C GLN A 313 -28.53 -17.40 9.45
N ASP A 314 -27.33 -17.64 9.97
CA ASP A 314 -26.41 -16.63 10.53
C ASP A 314 -25.97 -15.60 9.47
N ASN A 315 -25.86 -16.04 8.21
CA ASN A 315 -25.33 -15.31 7.07
C ASN A 315 -23.96 -14.66 7.33
N ALA A 316 -23.12 -15.33 8.15
CA ALA A 316 -21.85 -14.78 8.60
C ALA A 316 -20.87 -14.46 7.47
N CYS A 317 -20.14 -13.36 7.64
CA CYS A 317 -19.10 -12.93 6.71
C CYS A 317 -17.95 -13.95 6.69
N LYS A 318 -17.44 -14.24 5.49
CA LYS A 318 -16.48 -15.32 5.23
C LYS A 318 -15.04 -14.78 5.08
N PRO A 319 -14.05 -15.38 5.75
CA PRO A 319 -12.65 -14.95 5.67
C PRO A 319 -12.07 -15.20 4.27
N CYS A 320 -11.33 -14.22 3.75
CA CYS A 320 -10.59 -14.33 2.50
C CYS A 320 -9.45 -15.34 2.59
N LYS A 321 -9.18 -16.04 1.48
CA LYS A 321 -8.12 -17.04 1.39
C LYS A 321 -6.86 -16.43 0.76
N CYS A 322 -6.08 -15.70 1.56
CA CYS A 322 -4.85 -15.03 1.11
C CYS A 322 -3.56 -15.80 1.43
N ASN A 323 -3.70 -17.12 1.66
CA ASN A 323 -2.63 -18.08 2.01
C ASN A 323 -1.70 -17.72 3.20
N GLY A 324 -1.92 -16.60 3.89
CA GLY A 324 -1.01 -16.08 4.94
C GLY A 324 -0.04 -14.98 4.44
N HIS A 325 -0.25 -14.44 3.24
CA HIS A 325 0.54 -13.34 2.69
C HIS A 325 -0.23 -12.02 2.56
N SER A 326 -1.48 -11.95 3.04
CA SER A 326 -2.19 -10.69 3.27
C SER A 326 -3.18 -10.83 4.42
N ASP A 327 -3.43 -9.72 5.10
CA ASP A 327 -4.46 -9.50 6.12
C ASP A 327 -5.62 -8.62 5.61
N GLN A 328 -5.60 -8.23 4.32
CA GLN A 328 -6.59 -7.35 3.70
C GLN A 328 -7.12 -7.94 2.38
N CYS A 329 -8.40 -7.69 2.11
CA CYS A 329 -9.08 -8.10 0.89
C CYS A 329 -10.36 -7.28 0.66
N HIS A 330 -10.72 -7.12 -0.61
CA HIS A 330 -12.05 -6.65 -1.02
C HIS A 330 -12.88 -7.79 -1.62
N PHE A 331 -14.17 -7.54 -1.80
CA PHE A 331 -15.10 -8.42 -2.51
C PHE A 331 -15.27 -7.94 -3.96
N ASP A 332 -15.02 -8.82 -4.93
CA ASP A 332 -15.31 -8.57 -6.34
C ASP A 332 -16.51 -9.44 -6.81
N MET A 333 -17.54 -8.77 -7.35
CA MET A 333 -18.78 -9.41 -7.79
C MET A 333 -18.63 -10.18 -9.11
N ALA A 334 -17.73 -9.77 -10.01
CA ALA A 334 -17.45 -10.49 -11.25
C ALA A 334 -16.68 -11.78 -10.96
N VAL A 335 -15.70 -11.73 -10.05
CA VAL A 335 -14.99 -12.90 -9.52
C VAL A 335 -15.96 -13.85 -8.81
N TYR A 336 -16.85 -13.33 -7.96
CA TYR A 336 -17.88 -14.13 -7.30
C TYR A 336 -18.80 -14.85 -8.30
N ILE A 337 -19.21 -14.19 -9.38
CA ILE A 337 -20.03 -14.79 -10.44
C ILE A 337 -19.24 -15.83 -11.24
N ALA A 338 -17.96 -15.59 -11.53
CA ALA A 338 -17.09 -16.55 -12.24
C ALA A 338 -16.84 -17.83 -11.43
N ASN A 339 -16.77 -17.72 -10.09
CA ASN A 339 -16.61 -18.84 -9.16
C ASN A 339 -17.97 -19.40 -8.66
N ASP A 340 -18.96 -19.54 -9.54
CA ASP A 340 -20.29 -20.12 -9.26
C ASP A 340 -21.01 -19.57 -8.00
N ARG A 341 -20.76 -18.31 -7.61
CA ARG A 341 -21.26 -17.65 -6.38
C ARG A 341 -20.76 -18.30 -5.08
N ILE A 342 -19.54 -18.85 -5.09
CA ILE A 342 -18.93 -19.53 -3.94
C ILE A 342 -17.96 -18.60 -3.19
N SER A 343 -17.08 -17.90 -3.91
CA SER A 343 -15.97 -17.09 -3.37
C SER A 343 -15.63 -15.94 -4.32
N GLY A 344 -15.56 -14.72 -3.77
CA GLY A 344 -15.30 -13.46 -4.48
C GLY A 344 -14.23 -12.59 -3.81
N GLY A 345 -13.55 -13.11 -2.78
CA GLY A 345 -12.49 -12.38 -2.09
C GLY A 345 -11.25 -12.23 -2.96
N VAL A 346 -10.77 -11.00 -3.10
CA VAL A 346 -9.52 -10.65 -3.79
C VAL A 346 -8.56 -10.05 -2.77
N CYS A 347 -7.38 -10.66 -2.63
CA CYS A 347 -6.39 -10.26 -1.63
C CYS A 347 -5.60 -9.02 -2.07
N GLU A 348 -5.43 -8.08 -1.15
CA GLU A 348 -4.72 -6.81 -1.37
C GLU A 348 -3.29 -6.90 -0.84
N ASP A 349 -2.37 -6.11 -1.38
CA ASP A 349 -0.97 -5.98 -0.93
C ASP A 349 -0.26 -7.30 -0.54
N CYS A 350 -0.34 -8.31 -1.42
CA CYS A 350 0.34 -9.60 -1.23
C CYS A 350 1.84 -9.43 -0.86
N GLN A 351 2.15 -9.81 0.37
CA GLN A 351 3.46 -9.79 1.02
C GLN A 351 4.31 -10.99 0.56
N HIS A 352 5.47 -11.21 1.21
CA HIS A 352 6.30 -12.42 0.99
C HIS A 352 6.72 -12.67 -0.48
N HIS A 353 6.73 -11.61 -1.30
CA HIS A 353 6.92 -11.65 -2.75
C HIS A 353 5.92 -12.54 -3.52
N THR A 354 4.69 -12.67 -3.01
CA THR A 354 3.57 -13.39 -3.66
C THR A 354 2.64 -12.46 -4.46
N MET A 355 1.86 -13.02 -5.39
CA MET A 355 0.85 -12.33 -6.21
C MET A 355 -0.28 -13.29 -6.58
N GLY A 356 -1.25 -12.83 -7.38
CA GLY A 356 -2.47 -13.58 -7.72
C GLY A 356 -3.61 -13.27 -6.74
N GLN A 357 -4.84 -13.64 -7.12
CA GLN A 357 -6.06 -13.33 -6.35
C GLN A 357 -5.97 -13.80 -4.90
N HIS A 358 -5.29 -14.90 -4.64
CA HIS A 358 -5.17 -15.55 -3.34
C HIS A 358 -3.75 -15.48 -2.77
N CYS A 359 -2.91 -14.58 -3.31
CA CYS A 359 -1.46 -14.55 -3.04
C CYS A 359 -0.80 -15.93 -3.28
N ASP A 360 -1.25 -16.64 -4.31
CA ASP A 360 -0.99 -18.04 -4.62
C ASP A 360 0.24 -18.28 -5.52
N GLN A 361 0.74 -17.23 -6.18
CA GLN A 361 1.85 -17.24 -7.13
C GLN A 361 3.01 -16.38 -6.65
N CYS A 362 4.20 -16.50 -7.24
CA CYS A 362 5.34 -15.61 -6.93
C CYS A 362 5.39 -14.40 -7.88
N LYS A 363 5.83 -13.23 -7.38
CA LYS A 363 6.07 -12.02 -8.19
C LYS A 363 7.15 -12.29 -9.26
N PRO A 364 7.20 -11.51 -10.36
CA PRO A 364 8.25 -11.67 -11.36
C PRO A 364 9.62 -11.45 -10.72
N PHE A 365 10.65 -12.10 -11.25
CA PHE A 365 11.98 -12.22 -10.63
C PHE A 365 12.00 -13.03 -9.31
N PHE A 366 10.94 -13.76 -8.99
CA PHE A 366 10.91 -14.79 -7.94
C PHE A 366 10.31 -16.10 -8.46
N TYR A 367 10.80 -17.22 -7.94
CA TYR A 367 10.31 -18.57 -8.23
C TYR A 367 9.89 -19.30 -6.95
N ARG A 368 9.05 -20.32 -7.12
CA ARG A 368 8.42 -21.05 -6.03
C ARG A 368 9.32 -22.18 -5.51
N ASP A 369 9.62 -22.18 -4.20
CA ASP A 369 10.40 -23.24 -3.54
C ASP A 369 9.62 -24.58 -3.52
N PRO A 370 10.06 -25.62 -4.27
CA PRO A 370 9.35 -26.90 -4.34
C PRO A 370 9.38 -27.71 -3.04
N ARG A 371 10.11 -27.28 -2.01
CA ARG A 371 10.21 -27.95 -0.70
C ARG A 371 9.24 -27.41 0.36
N LYS A 372 8.49 -26.35 0.06
CA LYS A 372 7.61 -25.65 1.00
C LYS A 372 6.16 -25.64 0.52
N THR A 373 5.22 -25.40 1.43
CA THR A 373 3.85 -24.98 1.09
C THR A 373 3.85 -23.53 0.59
N ILE A 374 2.77 -23.09 -0.07
CA ILE A 374 2.65 -21.70 -0.52
C ILE A 374 2.66 -20.73 0.68
N SER A 375 1.94 -21.07 1.75
CA SER A 375 1.79 -20.32 2.99
C SER A 375 3.07 -20.07 3.82
N ASP A 376 4.25 -20.56 3.41
CA ASP A 376 5.51 -20.21 4.09
C ASP A 376 5.91 -18.76 3.74
N PRO A 377 6.23 -17.88 4.72
CA PRO A 377 6.73 -16.53 4.46
C PRO A 377 7.94 -16.40 3.52
N ARG A 378 8.62 -17.51 3.23
CA ARG A 378 9.76 -17.65 2.30
C ARG A 378 9.48 -18.71 1.22
N ALA A 379 8.22 -18.87 0.81
CA ALA A 379 7.81 -19.79 -0.27
C ALA A 379 8.29 -19.35 -1.66
N CYS A 380 8.59 -18.07 -1.84
CA CYS A 380 9.17 -17.48 -3.04
C CYS A 380 10.65 -17.11 -2.81
N ILE A 381 11.51 -17.48 -3.76
CA ILE A 381 12.97 -17.27 -3.76
C ILE A 381 13.31 -16.36 -4.95
N PRO A 382 14.18 -15.35 -4.81
CA PRO A 382 14.58 -14.51 -5.95
C PRO A 382 15.33 -15.30 -7.03
N CYS A 383 15.12 -14.93 -8.30
CA CYS A 383 15.92 -15.42 -9.43
C CYS A 383 17.38 -14.97 -9.30
N ASP A 384 18.34 -15.84 -9.62
CA ASP A 384 19.79 -15.57 -9.54
C ASP A 384 20.43 -15.53 -10.94
N CYS A 385 19.75 -14.85 -11.87
CA CYS A 385 20.07 -14.80 -13.29
C CYS A 385 20.95 -13.60 -13.65
N ASP A 386 21.88 -13.81 -14.58
CA ASP A 386 22.70 -12.73 -15.14
C ASP A 386 21.85 -11.86 -16.09
N PRO A 387 21.80 -10.53 -15.89
CA PRO A 387 20.95 -9.64 -16.68
C PRO A 387 21.50 -9.41 -18.10
N GLU A 388 22.78 -9.65 -18.37
CA GLU A 388 23.38 -9.47 -19.69
C GLU A 388 23.15 -10.68 -20.60
N GLY A 389 23.17 -11.89 -20.04
CA GLY A 389 22.92 -13.13 -20.79
C GLY A 389 21.47 -13.64 -20.81
N THR A 390 20.58 -13.09 -19.99
CA THR A 390 19.15 -13.47 -19.94
C THR A 390 18.30 -12.67 -20.95
N LEU A 391 17.32 -13.30 -21.58
CA LEU A 391 16.47 -12.70 -22.63
C LEU A 391 15.58 -11.54 -22.12
N TYR A 392 15.23 -11.58 -20.83
CA TYR A 392 14.33 -10.63 -20.16
C TYR A 392 14.96 -10.06 -18.88
N SER A 393 16.23 -9.64 -18.94
CA SER A 393 16.94 -8.91 -17.86
C SER A 393 16.83 -9.54 -16.46
N GLY A 394 17.00 -10.87 -16.39
CA GLY A 394 17.05 -11.63 -15.12
C GLY A 394 15.79 -12.41 -14.74
N LEU A 395 14.76 -12.48 -15.61
CA LEU A 395 13.58 -13.30 -15.37
C LEU A 395 13.91 -14.82 -15.40
N CYS A 396 13.39 -15.57 -14.42
CA CYS A 396 13.44 -17.03 -14.37
C CYS A 396 12.06 -17.69 -14.38
N GLU A 397 12.01 -19.00 -14.68
CA GLU A 397 10.80 -19.81 -14.63
C GLU A 397 10.25 -19.88 -13.20
N SER A 398 8.98 -19.51 -13.00
CA SER A 398 8.39 -19.30 -11.67
C SER A 398 7.98 -20.60 -10.96
N CYS A 399 7.72 -21.67 -11.69
CA CYS A 399 7.33 -22.99 -11.17
C CYS A 399 7.91 -24.14 -12.01
N THR A 400 7.98 -25.33 -11.42
CA THR A 400 8.37 -26.58 -12.09
C THR A 400 7.13 -27.29 -12.61
N ASP A 401 6.98 -27.40 -13.93
CA ASP A 401 5.91 -28.16 -14.58
C ASP A 401 6.53 -29.34 -15.36
N PRO A 402 6.33 -30.60 -14.91
CA PRO A 402 6.86 -31.79 -15.58
C PRO A 402 6.29 -32.04 -16.99
N ILE A 403 5.15 -31.44 -17.35
CA ILE A 403 4.48 -31.58 -18.65
C ILE A 403 5.03 -30.54 -19.64
N LEU A 404 5.26 -29.31 -19.17
CA LEU A 404 5.86 -28.24 -19.98
C LEU A 404 7.40 -28.27 -20.00
N GLY A 405 8.04 -29.02 -19.11
CA GLY A 405 9.50 -29.17 -19.02
C GLY A 405 10.20 -28.01 -18.29
N THR A 406 9.44 -27.13 -17.64
CA THR A 406 9.97 -26.00 -16.86
C THR A 406 10.48 -26.45 -15.49
N ILE A 407 11.45 -25.72 -14.96
CA ILE A 407 12.08 -25.97 -13.65
C ILE A 407 12.19 -24.63 -12.92
N ALA A 408 11.54 -24.54 -11.76
CA ALA A 408 11.51 -23.32 -10.95
C ALA A 408 12.94 -22.80 -10.66
N GLY A 409 13.20 -21.55 -11.01
CA GLY A 409 14.51 -20.91 -10.87
C GLY A 409 15.41 -20.98 -12.10
N ARG A 410 15.04 -21.69 -13.17
CA ARG A 410 15.81 -21.71 -14.44
C ARG A 410 15.75 -20.34 -15.14
N CYS A 411 16.90 -19.81 -15.50
CA CYS A 411 17.04 -18.57 -16.28
C CYS A 411 16.82 -18.80 -17.78
N LEU A 412 16.20 -17.83 -18.47
CA LEU A 412 15.91 -17.91 -19.91
C LEU A 412 17.02 -17.24 -20.74
N CYS A 413 18.03 -18.03 -21.13
CA CYS A 413 19.24 -17.51 -21.77
C CYS A 413 19.02 -17.02 -23.21
N LYS A 414 19.77 -15.99 -23.61
CA LYS A 414 19.92 -15.57 -25.01
C LYS A 414 20.52 -16.70 -25.86
N LYS A 415 20.29 -16.65 -27.18
CA LYS A 415 20.56 -17.77 -28.10
C LYS A 415 21.98 -18.34 -28.04
N ASN A 416 22.99 -17.47 -27.92
CA ASN A 416 24.40 -17.85 -27.95
C ASN A 416 25.00 -17.96 -26.53
N VAL A 417 24.15 -18.03 -25.50
CA VAL A 417 24.49 -18.06 -24.07
C VAL A 417 24.05 -19.38 -23.42
N GLU A 418 24.79 -19.80 -22.40
CA GLU A 418 24.51 -20.96 -21.55
C GLU A 418 24.96 -20.72 -20.10
N GLY A 419 24.99 -21.77 -19.28
CA GLY A 419 25.09 -21.68 -17.81
C GLY A 419 23.71 -21.65 -17.14
N ILE A 420 23.65 -22.02 -15.86
CA ILE A 420 22.38 -22.04 -15.10
C ILE A 420 21.85 -20.61 -14.87
N ARG A 421 22.77 -19.64 -14.76
CA ARG A 421 22.47 -18.22 -14.58
C ARG A 421 22.42 -17.45 -15.90
N CYS A 422 22.72 -18.09 -17.04
CA CYS A 422 23.00 -17.45 -18.33
C CYS A 422 24.26 -16.56 -18.29
N ASP A 423 25.29 -17.04 -17.60
CA ASP A 423 26.53 -16.35 -17.24
C ASP A 423 27.73 -16.66 -18.16
N MET A 424 27.56 -17.52 -19.18
CA MET A 424 28.64 -17.95 -20.07
C MET A 424 28.25 -17.94 -21.55
N CYS A 425 29.17 -17.60 -22.43
CA CYS A 425 29.00 -17.82 -23.87
C CYS A 425 29.05 -19.31 -24.21
N ARG A 426 28.26 -19.72 -25.21
CA ARG A 426 28.33 -21.07 -25.77
C ARG A 426 29.67 -21.33 -26.46
N PRO A 427 30.13 -22.58 -26.56
CA PRO A 427 31.33 -22.92 -27.33
C PRO A 427 31.31 -22.33 -28.75
N SER A 428 32.45 -21.77 -29.16
CA SER A 428 32.63 -21.00 -30.41
C SER A 428 31.95 -19.62 -30.46
N TYR A 429 31.52 -19.09 -29.31
CA TYR A 429 31.06 -17.70 -29.14
C TYR A 429 31.82 -17.00 -28.01
N TYR A 430 31.96 -15.68 -28.10
CA TYR A 430 32.69 -14.85 -27.15
C TYR A 430 32.02 -13.50 -26.89
N GLY A 431 32.50 -12.76 -25.89
CA GLY A 431 32.11 -11.37 -25.65
C GLY A 431 30.66 -11.22 -25.23
N LEU A 432 30.30 -11.78 -24.07
CA LEU A 432 28.96 -11.64 -23.48
C LEU A 432 28.61 -10.16 -23.32
N SER A 433 27.45 -9.75 -23.84
CA SER A 433 26.93 -8.39 -23.69
C SER A 433 25.41 -8.32 -23.56
N GLY A 434 24.95 -7.50 -22.62
CA GLY A 434 23.55 -7.11 -22.44
C GLY A 434 22.96 -6.45 -23.69
N SER A 435 23.78 -5.73 -24.45
CA SER A 435 23.35 -5.01 -25.67
C SER A 435 23.19 -5.90 -26.91
N ASP A 436 23.80 -7.09 -26.94
CA ASP A 436 23.66 -8.04 -28.04
C ASP A 436 22.36 -8.87 -27.85
N PRO A 437 21.40 -8.91 -28.80
CA PRO A 437 20.17 -9.69 -28.67
C PRO A 437 20.39 -11.21 -28.71
N LEU A 438 21.53 -11.68 -29.24
CA LEU A 438 21.97 -13.08 -29.20
C LEU A 438 22.89 -13.38 -28.01
N GLY A 439 23.45 -12.33 -27.39
CA GLY A 439 24.20 -12.34 -26.14
C GLY A 439 25.71 -12.46 -26.30
N CYS A 440 26.18 -13.35 -27.19
CA CYS A 440 27.60 -13.51 -27.52
C CYS A 440 27.81 -13.59 -29.04
N GLN A 441 28.96 -13.12 -29.51
CA GLN A 441 29.31 -13.05 -30.93
C GLN A 441 30.04 -14.31 -31.40
N PRO A 442 29.84 -14.78 -32.65
CA PRO A 442 30.50 -15.97 -33.17
C PRO A 442 31.98 -15.71 -33.41
N CYS A 443 32.84 -16.68 -33.07
CA CYS A 443 34.28 -16.56 -33.27
C CYS A 443 34.70 -16.80 -34.72
N THR A 444 35.55 -15.91 -35.24
CA THR A 444 35.96 -15.86 -36.66
C THR A 444 37.30 -16.55 -36.94
N CYS A 445 37.56 -17.68 -36.28
CA CYS A 445 38.82 -18.42 -36.41
C CYS A 445 38.97 -19.09 -37.78
N ASN A 446 40.10 -18.87 -38.47
CA ASN A 446 40.38 -19.46 -39.78
C ASN A 446 40.62 -20.99 -39.63
N PRO A 447 39.80 -21.86 -40.25
CA PRO A 447 39.89 -23.32 -40.06
C PRO A 447 41.17 -23.94 -40.65
N SER A 448 41.84 -23.26 -41.59
CA SER A 448 43.10 -23.73 -42.18
C SER A 448 44.33 -23.41 -41.32
N GLY A 449 44.22 -22.41 -40.44
CA GLY A 449 45.32 -21.93 -39.59
C GLY A 449 45.09 -22.10 -38.09
N SER A 450 43.88 -22.43 -37.65
CA SER A 450 43.55 -22.75 -36.25
C SER A 450 43.71 -24.24 -35.98
N LEU A 451 43.93 -24.64 -34.73
CA LEU A 451 43.95 -26.05 -34.32
C LEU A 451 42.58 -26.71 -34.55
N SER A 452 42.55 -28.01 -34.83
CA SER A 452 41.30 -28.76 -35.01
C SER A 452 40.47 -28.71 -33.72
N PHE A 453 39.19 -28.31 -33.83
CA PHE A 453 38.31 -27.99 -32.70
C PHE A 453 38.79 -26.83 -31.80
N SER A 454 39.57 -25.87 -32.34
CA SER A 454 39.94 -24.62 -31.67
C SER A 454 38.69 -23.82 -31.28
N MET A 455 38.30 -23.93 -30.01
CA MET A 455 37.48 -22.92 -29.35
C MET A 455 38.34 -21.67 -29.16
N CYS A 456 37.77 -20.52 -29.52
CA CYS A 456 38.25 -19.21 -29.11
C CYS A 456 38.20 -19.03 -27.58
N ASP A 457 38.94 -18.07 -27.05
CA ASP A 457 38.70 -17.59 -25.69
C ASP A 457 37.31 -16.91 -25.60
N PRO A 458 36.46 -17.27 -24.61
CA PRO A 458 35.09 -16.74 -24.51
C PRO A 458 35.00 -15.27 -24.07
N VAL A 459 36.11 -14.67 -23.64
CA VAL A 459 36.19 -13.26 -23.23
C VAL A 459 36.89 -12.41 -24.31
N THR A 460 38.05 -12.84 -24.82
CA THR A 460 38.84 -12.06 -25.79
C THR A 460 38.52 -12.39 -27.25
N GLY A 461 37.99 -13.58 -27.54
CA GLY A 461 37.74 -14.07 -28.90
C GLY A 461 38.98 -14.56 -29.65
N GLU A 462 40.16 -14.56 -29.01
CA GLU A 462 41.42 -14.98 -29.63
C GLU A 462 41.42 -16.47 -29.97
N CYS A 463 41.95 -16.79 -31.16
CA CYS A 463 41.95 -18.15 -31.73
C CYS A 463 43.27 -18.90 -31.46
N LEU A 464 43.21 -20.22 -31.27
CA LEU A 464 44.39 -21.04 -30.99
C LEU A 464 45.05 -21.52 -32.29
N CYS A 465 46.09 -20.79 -32.71
CA CYS A 465 46.74 -20.98 -34.01
C CYS A 465 47.64 -22.23 -34.08
N GLN A 466 47.75 -22.78 -35.29
CA GLN A 466 48.72 -23.81 -35.64
C GLN A 466 50.15 -23.27 -35.61
N ARG A 467 51.12 -24.19 -35.56
CA ARG A 467 52.54 -23.85 -35.53
C ARG A 467 52.93 -23.07 -36.80
N PHE A 468 53.68 -21.97 -36.66
CA PHE A 468 54.08 -21.07 -37.76
C PHE A 468 52.93 -20.27 -38.41
N VAL A 469 51.73 -20.30 -37.81
CA VAL A 469 50.61 -19.39 -38.11
C VAL A 469 50.53 -18.31 -37.02
N THR A 470 50.05 -17.12 -37.36
CA THR A 470 49.92 -15.95 -36.48
C THR A 470 48.66 -15.13 -36.85
N GLY A 471 48.41 -14.05 -36.11
CA GLY A 471 47.22 -13.19 -36.26
C GLY A 471 46.07 -13.61 -35.33
N PRO A 472 45.17 -12.68 -34.95
CA PRO A 472 44.11 -12.93 -33.97
C PRO A 472 43.06 -13.96 -34.45
N HIS A 473 42.98 -14.18 -35.76
CA HIS A 473 42.10 -15.15 -36.41
C HIS A 473 42.86 -16.32 -37.05
N CYS A 474 44.18 -16.43 -36.80
CA CYS A 474 45.06 -17.46 -37.34
C CYS A 474 45.09 -17.53 -38.87
N ASP A 475 45.18 -16.36 -39.49
CA ASP A 475 45.06 -16.11 -40.92
C ASP A 475 46.36 -15.63 -41.59
N GLU A 476 47.42 -15.38 -40.82
CA GLU A 476 48.75 -14.96 -41.32
C GLU A 476 49.82 -16.03 -41.11
N CYS A 477 50.84 -16.08 -41.99
CA CYS A 477 52.03 -16.90 -41.77
C CYS A 477 53.11 -16.14 -40.97
N LEU A 478 53.83 -16.83 -40.10
CA LEU A 478 55.00 -16.28 -39.41
C LEU A 478 56.09 -15.90 -40.44
N VAL A 479 56.83 -14.81 -40.19
CA VAL A 479 57.93 -14.35 -41.07
C VAL A 479 58.95 -15.47 -41.32
N GLY A 480 59.29 -15.70 -42.60
CA GLY A 480 60.09 -16.85 -43.04
C GLY A 480 59.26 -18.08 -43.45
N TYR A 481 57.93 -17.99 -43.38
CA TYR A 481 56.98 -19.00 -43.81
C TYR A 481 55.91 -18.37 -44.74
N TRP A 482 55.32 -19.19 -45.61
CA TRP A 482 54.38 -18.78 -46.66
C TRP A 482 53.33 -19.87 -46.92
N GLY A 483 52.25 -19.52 -47.63
CA GLY A 483 51.27 -20.48 -48.15
C GLY A 483 50.44 -21.20 -47.09
N LEU A 484 49.59 -20.45 -46.38
CA LEU A 484 48.65 -20.99 -45.39
C LEU A 484 47.72 -22.06 -45.99
N GLY A 485 47.70 -23.25 -45.40
CA GLY A 485 46.90 -24.40 -45.83
C GLY A 485 47.59 -25.36 -46.80
N ASN A 486 48.81 -25.06 -47.26
CA ASN A 486 49.56 -25.96 -48.17
C ASN A 486 50.14 -27.21 -47.47
N ASN A 487 50.13 -27.27 -46.13
CA ASN A 487 50.76 -28.35 -45.36
C ASN A 487 50.01 -28.61 -44.04
N LEU A 488 50.28 -29.75 -43.40
CA LEU A 488 49.64 -30.23 -42.15
C LEU A 488 49.93 -29.36 -40.91
N TYR A 489 50.70 -28.28 -41.07
CA TYR A 489 51.11 -27.34 -40.03
C TYR A 489 50.77 -25.89 -40.43
N GLY A 490 49.73 -25.68 -41.25
CA GLY A 490 49.35 -24.36 -41.75
C GLY A 490 50.32 -23.84 -42.82
N CYS A 491 51.44 -23.24 -42.41
CA CYS A 491 52.39 -22.56 -43.31
C CYS A 491 53.67 -23.38 -43.58
N SER A 492 54.29 -23.14 -44.73
CA SER A 492 55.51 -23.81 -45.18
C SER A 492 56.72 -22.89 -45.15
N LEU A 493 57.92 -23.40 -44.89
CA LEU A 493 59.15 -22.60 -44.85
C LEU A 493 59.50 -22.04 -46.25
N CYS A 494 60.09 -20.84 -46.31
CA CYS A 494 60.59 -20.24 -47.56
C CYS A 494 61.56 -21.15 -48.31
N GLY A 495 62.64 -21.58 -47.64
CA GLY A 495 63.64 -22.50 -48.20
C GLY A 495 64.45 -21.88 -49.34
N CYS A 496 64.96 -20.67 -49.12
CA CYS A 496 65.85 -19.98 -50.07
C CYS A 496 67.26 -20.57 -50.01
N ASP A 497 67.94 -20.66 -51.15
CA ASP A 497 69.30 -21.20 -51.22
C ASP A 497 70.33 -20.27 -50.58
N ILE A 498 71.26 -20.83 -49.82
CA ILE A 498 72.25 -20.09 -49.01
C ILE A 498 73.37 -19.49 -49.87
N GLY A 499 73.64 -20.05 -51.06
CA GLY A 499 74.57 -19.50 -52.05
C GLY A 499 73.90 -18.65 -53.12
N GLY A 500 72.57 -18.76 -53.31
CA GLY A 500 71.82 -18.09 -54.37
C GLY A 500 70.90 -16.94 -53.95
N ALA A 501 70.51 -16.84 -52.68
CA ALA A 501 69.62 -15.79 -52.16
C ALA A 501 70.33 -14.80 -51.24
N HIS A 502 69.79 -13.57 -51.15
CA HIS A 502 70.28 -12.54 -50.21
C HIS A 502 70.01 -12.89 -48.73
N ASN A 503 68.94 -13.66 -48.46
CA ASN A 503 68.55 -14.16 -47.14
C ASN A 503 67.47 -15.26 -47.30
N ASN A 504 66.99 -15.84 -46.18
CA ASN A 504 65.90 -16.84 -46.17
C ASN A 504 64.52 -16.23 -45.87
N LEU A 505 64.27 -14.98 -46.27
CA LEU A 505 62.94 -14.37 -46.29
C LEU A 505 62.34 -14.53 -47.69
N CYS A 506 61.02 -14.69 -47.73
CA CYS A 506 60.25 -14.77 -48.96
C CYS A 506 58.91 -14.07 -48.79
N SER A 507 58.27 -13.78 -49.92
CA SER A 507 56.88 -13.31 -49.96
C SER A 507 55.93 -14.36 -49.37
N SER A 508 55.00 -13.92 -48.50
CA SER A 508 54.13 -14.80 -47.70
C SER A 508 53.01 -15.50 -48.48
N SER A 509 52.69 -15.01 -49.68
CA SER A 509 51.63 -15.54 -50.54
C SER A 509 52.12 -16.59 -51.55
N ASP A 510 53.26 -16.35 -52.19
CA ASP A 510 53.80 -17.15 -53.29
C ASP A 510 55.17 -17.81 -52.99
N GLY A 511 55.81 -17.45 -51.88
CA GLY A 511 57.05 -18.07 -51.42
C GLY A 511 58.30 -17.64 -52.19
N GLN A 512 58.26 -16.57 -52.98
CA GLN A 512 59.40 -16.07 -53.75
C GLN A 512 60.48 -15.46 -52.86
N CYS A 513 61.70 -15.99 -52.96
CA CYS A 513 62.91 -15.49 -52.29
C CYS A 513 63.59 -14.34 -53.06
N ASP A 514 64.39 -13.54 -52.36
CA ASP A 514 65.19 -12.45 -52.93
C ASP A 514 66.55 -12.95 -53.45
N CYS A 515 66.75 -12.96 -54.77
CA CYS A 515 67.86 -13.66 -55.43
C CYS A 515 69.07 -12.79 -55.74
N LEU A 516 70.26 -13.38 -55.65
CA LEU A 516 71.52 -12.73 -56.01
C LEU A 516 71.62 -12.49 -57.54
N PRO A 517 72.44 -11.52 -57.99
CA PRO A 517 72.56 -11.17 -59.40
C PRO A 517 72.92 -12.38 -60.30
N ASN A 518 72.13 -12.55 -61.37
CA ASN A 518 72.21 -13.66 -62.32
C ASN A 518 71.80 -15.04 -61.77
N ILE A 519 71.05 -15.08 -60.67
CA ILE A 519 70.42 -16.29 -60.11
C ILE A 519 68.89 -16.07 -60.03
N VAL A 520 68.11 -17.10 -60.32
CA VAL A 520 66.65 -17.06 -60.51
C VAL A 520 65.95 -18.30 -59.92
N GLY A 521 64.61 -18.33 -60.02
CA GLY A 521 63.74 -19.38 -59.48
C GLY A 521 63.22 -19.05 -58.07
N ARG A 522 62.19 -19.78 -57.60
CA ARG A 522 61.52 -19.46 -56.31
C ARG A 522 62.46 -19.50 -55.10
N GLN A 523 63.43 -20.42 -55.15
CA GLN A 523 64.42 -20.65 -54.11
C GLN A 523 65.80 -20.07 -54.47
N CYS A 524 65.93 -19.37 -55.59
CA CYS A 524 67.20 -18.85 -56.11
C CYS A 524 68.24 -19.96 -56.38
N THR A 525 67.83 -21.04 -57.04
CA THR A 525 68.66 -22.25 -57.30
C THR A 525 69.07 -22.41 -58.77
N GLU A 526 68.59 -21.54 -59.67
CA GLU A 526 68.79 -21.67 -61.12
C GLU A 526 69.65 -20.50 -61.65
N PRO A 527 70.56 -20.71 -62.61
CA PRO A 527 71.31 -19.62 -63.21
C PRO A 527 70.43 -18.84 -64.20
N ALA A 528 70.60 -17.51 -64.25
CA ALA A 528 69.90 -16.69 -65.24
C ALA A 528 70.31 -17.06 -66.68
N PRO A 529 69.43 -16.90 -67.68
CA PRO A 529 69.73 -17.26 -69.07
C PRO A 529 71.02 -16.63 -69.59
N GLY A 530 71.95 -17.47 -70.06
CA GLY A 530 73.29 -17.06 -70.51
C GLY A 530 74.42 -17.31 -69.49
N TYR A 531 74.08 -17.67 -68.25
CA TYR A 531 75.04 -18.05 -67.20
C TYR A 531 74.96 -19.55 -66.88
N PHE A 532 76.01 -20.09 -66.26
CA PHE A 532 76.05 -21.46 -65.75
C PHE A 532 76.90 -21.53 -64.47
N PHE A 533 76.58 -22.48 -63.59
CA PHE A 533 77.44 -22.78 -62.44
C PHE A 533 78.59 -23.69 -62.87
N LEU A 534 79.83 -23.34 -62.50
CA LEU A 534 80.98 -24.20 -62.76
C LEU A 534 80.92 -25.45 -61.85
N PRO A 535 80.92 -26.67 -62.40
CA PRO A 535 81.03 -27.88 -61.59
C PRO A 535 82.46 -28.04 -61.05
N LEU A 536 82.59 -28.63 -59.86
CA LEU A 536 83.90 -28.87 -59.23
C LEU A 536 84.82 -29.78 -60.07
N ASP A 537 84.24 -30.68 -60.86
CA ASP A 537 84.95 -31.67 -61.68
C ASP A 537 85.41 -31.10 -63.06
N TYR A 538 85.65 -29.78 -63.18
CA TYR A 538 85.97 -29.13 -64.47
C TYR A 538 87.41 -29.36 -64.97
N TYR A 539 88.36 -29.64 -64.08
CA TYR A 539 89.73 -30.06 -64.42
C TYR A 539 90.05 -31.38 -63.70
N ILE A 540 90.23 -32.47 -64.44
CA ILE A 540 90.39 -33.83 -63.88
C ILE A 540 91.78 -34.39 -64.23
N TYR A 541 92.46 -34.98 -63.23
CA TYR A 541 93.69 -35.75 -63.41
C TYR A 541 93.55 -37.14 -62.78
N GLU A 542 93.62 -38.18 -63.60
CA GLU A 542 93.36 -39.57 -63.20
C GLU A 542 94.66 -40.30 -62.79
N ALA A 543 94.63 -41.13 -61.75
CA ALA A 543 95.83 -41.71 -61.14
C ALA A 543 96.48 -42.82 -61.99
N GLU A 544 95.66 -43.49 -62.79
CA GLU A 544 96.06 -44.37 -63.89
C GLU A 544 96.99 -43.68 -64.92
N HIS A 545 96.96 -42.34 -65.02
CA HIS A 545 97.85 -41.56 -65.88
C HIS A 545 99.11 -41.01 -65.17
N ALA A 546 99.37 -41.42 -63.92
CA ALA A 546 100.58 -41.04 -63.18
C ALA A 546 101.84 -41.77 -63.70
N LYS A 547 102.98 -41.06 -63.76
CA LYS A 547 104.26 -41.67 -64.14
C LYS A 547 104.91 -42.43 -62.98
N ASN A 548 104.48 -43.66 -62.72
CA ASN A 548 105.17 -44.61 -61.84
C ASN A 548 104.96 -46.07 -62.26
N SER A 549 105.97 -46.93 -62.14
CA SER A 549 106.01 -48.28 -62.74
C SER A 549 105.54 -49.41 -61.79
N ALA A 550 104.80 -49.08 -60.73
CA ALA A 550 104.38 -50.01 -59.69
C ALA A 550 102.92 -49.75 -59.23
N LEU A 551 102.01 -49.58 -60.19
CA LEU A 551 100.58 -49.38 -59.96
C LEU A 551 99.80 -50.61 -60.43
N ASP A 552 98.94 -51.12 -59.55
CA ASP A 552 98.00 -52.21 -59.85
C ASP A 552 96.66 -51.59 -60.28
N ILE A 553 96.27 -51.79 -61.54
CA ILE A 553 95.09 -51.16 -62.14
C ILE A 553 93.91 -52.16 -62.11
N VAL A 554 92.97 -51.90 -61.21
CA VAL A 554 91.76 -52.70 -61.02
C VAL A 554 90.67 -52.18 -61.95
N PHE A 555 90.53 -52.81 -63.12
CA PHE A 555 89.46 -52.54 -64.07
C PHE A 555 88.08 -52.80 -63.42
N ARG A 556 87.11 -51.90 -63.63
CA ARG A 556 85.71 -52.07 -63.22
C ARG A 556 84.80 -51.54 -64.33
N GLU A 557 83.97 -52.41 -64.89
CA GLU A 557 82.94 -52.02 -65.86
C GLU A 557 81.73 -51.37 -65.15
N PRO A 558 81.12 -50.30 -65.71
CA PRO A 558 79.91 -49.71 -65.18
C PRO A 558 78.73 -50.70 -65.13
N THR A 559 78.12 -50.88 -63.96
CA THR A 559 76.89 -51.68 -63.81
C THR A 559 75.66 -50.80 -64.05
N PRO A 560 74.76 -51.13 -65.01
CA PRO A 560 73.58 -50.33 -65.29
C PRO A 560 72.71 -50.12 -64.04
N GLY A 561 72.37 -48.86 -63.75
CA GLY A 561 71.53 -48.49 -62.61
C GLY A 561 72.28 -48.20 -61.30
N LYS A 562 73.61 -48.35 -61.24
CA LYS A 562 74.42 -47.80 -60.14
C LYS A 562 75.15 -46.51 -60.57
N PRO A 563 75.23 -45.48 -59.71
CA PRO A 563 76.02 -44.29 -59.98
C PRO A 563 77.51 -44.64 -59.99
N VAL A 564 78.22 -44.24 -61.04
CA VAL A 564 79.66 -44.51 -61.20
C VAL A 564 80.45 -43.40 -60.48
N THR A 565 81.27 -43.78 -59.51
CA THR A 565 82.06 -42.83 -58.68
C THR A 565 83.41 -42.46 -59.29
N TRP A 566 83.84 -43.20 -60.32
CA TRP A 566 85.11 -43.03 -61.03
C TRP A 566 84.91 -42.62 -62.49
N THR A 567 85.90 -41.93 -63.04
CA THR A 567 86.11 -41.78 -64.49
C THR A 567 87.23 -42.72 -64.93
N GLY A 568 87.36 -42.98 -66.24
CA GLY A 568 88.34 -43.93 -66.77
C GLY A 568 87.95 -45.41 -66.58
N PRO A 569 88.87 -46.35 -66.82
CA PRO A 569 88.58 -47.78 -66.89
C PRO A 569 88.49 -48.51 -65.54
N GLY A 570 88.78 -47.84 -64.41
CA GLY A 570 88.75 -48.47 -63.10
C GLY A 570 89.43 -47.66 -61.99
N PHE A 571 90.19 -48.35 -61.14
CA PHE A 571 90.86 -47.79 -59.97
C PHE A 571 92.35 -48.16 -59.93
N ALA A 572 93.22 -47.19 -59.66
CA ALA A 572 94.64 -47.45 -59.37
C ALA A 572 94.83 -47.75 -57.87
N ARG A 573 95.24 -48.98 -57.53
CA ARG A 573 95.58 -49.39 -56.16
C ARG A 573 96.99 -48.91 -55.81
N VAL A 574 97.07 -47.93 -54.91
CA VAL A 574 98.33 -47.36 -54.42
C VAL A 574 98.74 -48.07 -53.13
N LEU A 575 99.92 -48.70 -53.11
CA LEU A 575 100.46 -49.34 -51.90
C LEU A 575 101.01 -48.27 -50.93
N ASN A 576 100.93 -48.56 -49.63
CA ASN A 576 101.31 -47.61 -48.59
C ASN A 576 102.79 -47.21 -48.70
N GLY A 577 103.06 -45.91 -48.83
CA GLY A 577 104.40 -45.34 -49.08
C GLY A 577 104.75 -45.11 -50.57
N ALA A 578 103.89 -45.49 -51.53
CA ALA A 578 104.08 -45.17 -52.94
C ALA A 578 103.54 -43.77 -53.31
N GLY A 579 104.22 -43.08 -54.22
CA GLY A 579 103.84 -41.75 -54.71
C GLY A 579 103.30 -41.76 -56.15
N LEU A 580 102.27 -40.95 -56.40
CA LEU A 580 101.77 -40.61 -57.74
C LEU A 580 102.44 -39.31 -58.23
N ARG A 581 102.72 -39.19 -59.52
CA ARG A 581 103.28 -37.98 -60.14
C ARG A 581 102.61 -37.64 -61.46
N PHE A 582 102.06 -36.44 -61.52
CA PHE A 582 101.44 -35.85 -62.72
C PHE A 582 102.31 -34.71 -63.28
N THR A 583 101.98 -34.27 -64.49
CA THR A 583 102.50 -33.04 -65.10
C THR A 583 101.34 -32.30 -65.73
N ILE A 584 101.01 -31.13 -65.18
CA ILE A 584 99.89 -30.28 -65.60
C ILE A 584 100.43 -29.20 -66.54
N SER A 585 99.74 -28.93 -67.65
CA SER A 585 100.17 -27.97 -68.67
C SER A 585 99.02 -27.22 -69.35
N ASN A 586 97.85 -27.23 -68.73
CA ASN A 586 96.56 -26.81 -69.30
C ASN A 586 95.77 -25.85 -68.39
N ILE A 587 96.45 -25.24 -67.40
CA ILE A 587 95.89 -24.14 -66.60
C ILE A 587 96.25 -22.83 -67.34
N PRO A 588 95.26 -22.02 -67.77
CA PRO A 588 95.51 -20.88 -68.67
C PRO A 588 96.11 -19.64 -67.98
N PHE A 589 95.95 -19.50 -66.67
CA PHE A 589 96.40 -18.34 -65.88
C PHE A 589 96.97 -18.80 -64.53
N ALA A 590 97.93 -18.06 -63.96
CA ALA A 590 98.42 -18.35 -62.62
C ALA A 590 97.41 -17.88 -61.56
N MET A 591 97.00 -18.79 -60.67
CA MET A 591 96.11 -18.55 -59.53
C MET A 591 96.42 -19.57 -58.43
N ASP A 592 95.98 -19.30 -57.20
CA ASP A 592 96.00 -20.30 -56.13
C ASP A 592 94.98 -21.42 -56.42
N PHE A 593 95.29 -22.66 -56.03
CA PHE A 593 94.44 -23.82 -56.27
C PHE A 593 94.41 -24.75 -55.05
N ASP A 594 93.20 -25.13 -54.63
CA ASP A 594 92.97 -26.18 -53.65
C ASP A 594 92.94 -27.57 -54.34
N ILE A 595 93.38 -28.59 -53.60
CA ILE A 595 93.60 -29.97 -54.08
C ILE A 595 92.65 -30.91 -53.35
N ALA A 596 91.89 -31.75 -54.08
CA ALA A 596 90.55 -32.20 -53.65
C ALA A 596 90.37 -33.73 -53.59
N LEU A 597 91.15 -34.41 -52.75
CA LEU A 597 91.28 -35.89 -52.74
C LEU A 597 89.94 -36.68 -52.75
N ARG A 598 89.65 -37.40 -53.85
CA ARG A 598 88.49 -38.32 -53.98
C ARG A 598 88.94 -39.79 -53.97
N TYR A 599 88.56 -40.54 -52.94
CA TYR A 599 88.85 -41.97 -52.78
C TYR A 599 87.64 -42.79 -52.30
N GLU A 600 87.71 -44.10 -52.47
CA GLU A 600 86.68 -45.08 -52.06
C GLU A 600 87.30 -46.07 -51.05
N PRO A 601 86.83 -46.10 -49.78
CA PRO A 601 87.24 -47.12 -48.81
C PRO A 601 86.49 -48.44 -49.03
N GLU A 602 87.13 -49.58 -48.76
CA GLU A 602 86.65 -50.91 -49.18
C GLU A 602 85.52 -51.50 -48.29
N VAL A 603 84.65 -50.67 -47.68
CA VAL A 603 83.47 -51.09 -46.90
C VAL A 603 82.30 -50.08 -47.01
N PHE A 604 81.08 -50.58 -47.25
CA PHE A 604 79.79 -49.85 -47.36
C PHE A 604 78.70 -50.57 -46.48
N GLU A 605 77.46 -50.11 -46.24
CA GLU A 605 76.60 -49.09 -46.90
C GLU A 605 75.62 -48.39 -45.90
N PHE A 606 74.60 -47.68 -46.40
CA PHE A 606 73.72 -46.72 -45.67
C PHE A 606 72.24 -46.75 -46.18
N ARG A 607 71.31 -46.18 -45.40
CA ARG A 607 70.01 -45.54 -45.79
C ARG A 607 68.82 -46.33 -46.42
N LEU A 608 67.77 -46.53 -45.60
CA LEU A 608 66.46 -45.81 -45.63
C LEU A 608 65.79 -45.38 -46.98
N LEU A 609 64.60 -45.94 -47.33
CA LEU A 609 63.26 -45.27 -47.47
C LEU A 609 62.26 -45.91 -48.50
N ILE A 610 60.96 -46.01 -48.14
CA ILE A 610 59.74 -45.85 -49.00
C ILE A 610 59.48 -46.96 -50.10
N HIS A 611 58.27 -47.34 -50.58
CA HIS A 611 56.84 -46.96 -50.38
C HIS A 611 55.89 -48.18 -50.60
N HIS A 612 54.61 -48.12 -50.15
CA HIS A 612 53.35 -48.26 -50.98
C HIS A 612 52.08 -48.62 -50.16
N LEU A 613 50.90 -48.42 -50.78
CA LEU A 613 49.54 -48.62 -50.25
C LEU A 613 48.82 -49.80 -50.93
N ASN A 614 47.83 -50.41 -50.25
CA ASN A 614 46.53 -50.78 -50.84
C ASN A 614 45.50 -51.22 -49.77
N THR A 615 44.20 -51.12 -50.09
CA THR A 615 43.06 -51.35 -49.18
C THR A 615 42.08 -52.42 -49.68
N PHE A 616 41.26 -52.96 -48.79
CA PHE A 616 40.06 -53.77 -49.10
C PHE A 616 38.93 -53.48 -48.08
N LEU A 617 37.68 -53.72 -48.46
CA LEU A 617 36.46 -53.36 -47.72
C LEU A 617 35.38 -54.46 -47.86
N ARG A 618 34.34 -54.45 -47.01
CA ARG A 618 33.26 -55.46 -46.98
C ARG A 618 31.94 -54.85 -46.48
N ASP A 619 30.81 -55.36 -46.98
CA ASP A 619 29.45 -54.83 -46.73
C ASP A 619 28.93 -55.02 -45.29
N ALA A 620 27.99 -54.16 -44.89
CA ALA A 620 27.29 -54.20 -43.61
C ALA A 620 25.80 -53.75 -43.71
N CYS A 621 24.97 -54.24 -42.79
CA CYS A 621 23.57 -53.83 -42.57
C CYS A 621 23.52 -52.37 -42.05
N HIS A 622 22.59 -51.49 -42.47
CA HIS A 622 22.67 -50.04 -42.16
C HIS A 622 22.45 -49.75 -40.66
N PRO A 623 23.40 -49.11 -39.95
CA PRO A 623 23.41 -49.06 -38.49
C PRO A 623 22.26 -48.25 -37.87
N GLU A 624 21.75 -47.26 -38.59
CA GLU A 624 20.67 -46.39 -38.09
C GLU A 624 19.27 -46.92 -38.41
N GLY A 625 19.10 -47.64 -39.53
CA GLY A 625 17.79 -48.08 -40.04
C GLY A 625 17.44 -49.53 -39.70
N SER A 626 18.44 -50.37 -39.45
CA SER A 626 18.25 -51.74 -38.98
C SER A 626 18.12 -51.81 -37.45
N LEU A 627 17.48 -52.87 -36.96
CA LEU A 627 17.41 -53.21 -35.53
C LEU A 627 18.68 -53.95 -35.05
N SER A 628 19.46 -54.52 -35.96
CA SER A 628 20.69 -55.25 -35.68
C SER A 628 21.59 -55.34 -36.92
N SER A 629 22.90 -55.54 -36.69
CA SER A 629 23.89 -55.84 -37.74
C SER A 629 23.86 -57.30 -38.23
N SER A 630 22.85 -58.09 -37.82
CA SER A 630 22.67 -59.49 -38.22
C SER A 630 21.67 -59.61 -39.38
N CYS A 631 22.20 -59.51 -40.61
CA CYS A 631 21.47 -59.82 -41.84
C CYS A 631 21.10 -61.33 -41.92
N SER A 632 19.90 -61.68 -42.39
CA SER A 632 19.37 -63.06 -42.42
C SER A 632 20.19 -64.03 -43.30
N GLN A 633 20.44 -65.25 -42.82
CA GLN A 633 21.25 -66.27 -43.52
C GLN A 633 20.64 -66.76 -44.84
N LEU A 634 19.34 -66.59 -45.06
CA LEU A 634 18.70 -66.78 -46.36
C LEU A 634 18.25 -65.42 -46.89
N GLY A 635 18.79 -65.03 -48.05
CA GLY A 635 18.50 -63.78 -48.74
C GLY A 635 19.30 -62.55 -48.28
N GLY A 636 19.93 -62.55 -47.09
CA GLY A 636 20.71 -61.39 -46.60
C GLY A 636 19.85 -60.14 -46.37
N GLN A 637 18.61 -60.32 -45.91
CA GLN A 637 17.70 -59.24 -45.54
C GLN A 637 17.94 -58.81 -44.09
N CYS A 638 18.00 -57.51 -43.84
CA CYS A 638 18.07 -56.92 -42.50
C CYS A 638 16.69 -56.88 -41.81
N GLN A 639 16.66 -56.91 -40.48
CA GLN A 639 15.47 -56.52 -39.72
C GLN A 639 15.42 -54.99 -39.60
N CYS A 640 14.37 -54.36 -40.13
CA CYS A 640 14.27 -52.90 -40.19
C CYS A 640 13.43 -52.32 -39.05
N LYS A 641 13.73 -51.07 -38.67
CA LYS A 641 12.92 -50.27 -37.75
C LYS A 641 11.54 -49.92 -38.37
N PRO A 642 10.55 -49.50 -37.56
CA PRO A 642 9.24 -49.10 -38.07
C PRO A 642 9.33 -48.09 -39.21
N ASN A 643 8.52 -48.30 -40.24
CA ASN A 643 8.47 -47.51 -41.46
C ASN A 643 9.78 -47.45 -42.29
N VAL A 644 10.74 -48.35 -42.03
CA VAL A 644 11.96 -48.51 -42.83
C VAL A 644 11.86 -49.76 -43.72
N ALA A 645 12.37 -49.65 -44.94
CA ALA A 645 12.34 -50.69 -45.97
C ALA A 645 13.72 -50.82 -46.66
N GLY A 646 13.81 -51.76 -47.61
CA GLY A 646 15.05 -52.07 -48.34
C GLY A 646 15.85 -53.22 -47.72
N ARG A 647 16.75 -53.80 -48.52
CA ARG A 647 17.51 -55.01 -48.12
C ARG A 647 18.47 -54.73 -46.97
N CYS A 648 19.04 -53.52 -46.96
CA CYS A 648 20.00 -53.05 -45.96
C CYS A 648 19.35 -52.16 -44.88
N CYS A 649 18.03 -51.98 -44.91
CA CYS A 649 17.29 -50.96 -44.15
C CYS A 649 17.77 -49.53 -44.43
N ASP A 650 17.83 -49.20 -45.71
CA ASP A 650 18.48 -48.04 -46.30
C ASP A 650 17.52 -46.90 -46.71
N ARG A 651 16.20 -47.08 -46.58
CA ARG A 651 15.19 -46.10 -47.03
C ARG A 651 13.87 -46.21 -46.27
N CYS A 652 13.01 -45.19 -46.33
CA CYS A 652 11.65 -45.28 -45.78
C CYS A 652 10.72 -46.17 -46.62
N SER A 653 9.67 -46.71 -45.97
CA SER A 653 8.52 -47.32 -46.66
C SER A 653 7.64 -46.26 -47.33
N ALA A 654 6.88 -46.66 -48.36
CA ALA A 654 5.90 -45.78 -48.99
C ALA A 654 4.86 -45.29 -47.97
N GLY A 655 4.57 -43.98 -47.96
CA GLY A 655 3.74 -43.36 -46.92
C GLY A 655 4.52 -42.94 -45.67
N SER A 656 5.86 -42.88 -45.73
CA SER A 656 6.70 -42.39 -44.63
C SER A 656 7.95 -41.65 -45.12
N PHE A 657 8.51 -40.80 -44.26
CA PHE A 657 9.60 -39.87 -44.59
C PHE A 657 10.59 -39.69 -43.43
N GLY A 658 11.72 -39.01 -43.69
CA GLY A 658 12.63 -38.54 -42.64
C GLY A 658 13.41 -39.67 -41.97
N PHE A 659 14.18 -40.39 -42.79
CA PHE A 659 15.03 -41.50 -42.35
C PHE A 659 16.07 -41.06 -41.31
N GLY A 660 16.15 -41.78 -40.19
CA GLY A 660 17.17 -41.56 -39.16
C GLY A 660 17.13 -42.64 -38.07
N PHE A 661 17.80 -42.39 -36.94
CA PHE A 661 18.01 -43.39 -35.88
C PHE A 661 16.73 -44.02 -35.30
N HIS A 662 15.59 -43.34 -35.36
CA HIS A 662 14.29 -43.85 -34.87
C HIS A 662 13.48 -44.62 -35.93
N GLY A 663 13.95 -44.70 -37.18
CA GLY A 663 13.20 -45.24 -38.32
C GLY A 663 12.76 -44.13 -39.27
N CYS A 664 11.49 -44.17 -39.71
CA CYS A 664 10.86 -43.09 -40.47
C CYS A 664 9.49 -42.69 -39.88
N TYR A 665 9.06 -41.46 -40.14
CA TYR A 665 7.80 -40.90 -39.65
C TYR A 665 6.69 -41.03 -40.69
N SER A 666 5.45 -41.21 -40.22
CA SER A 666 4.26 -41.32 -41.10
C SER A 666 3.99 -40.00 -41.85
N CYS A 667 3.54 -40.09 -43.10
CA CYS A 667 3.17 -38.92 -43.89
C CYS A 667 1.97 -38.15 -43.31
N GLU A 668 0.95 -38.85 -42.80
CA GLU A 668 -0.27 -38.30 -42.19
C GLU A 668 -1.05 -37.28 -43.05
N CYS A 669 -1.10 -37.50 -44.37
CA CYS A 669 -1.82 -36.63 -45.29
C CYS A 669 -3.34 -36.63 -45.03
N HIS A 670 -3.93 -35.45 -44.83
CA HIS A 670 -5.33 -35.27 -44.47
C HIS A 670 -6.27 -35.58 -45.66
N PRO A 671 -7.17 -36.58 -45.59
CA PRO A 671 -7.80 -37.16 -46.79
C PRO A 671 -8.70 -36.21 -47.60
N GLN A 672 -9.33 -35.21 -46.95
CA GLN A 672 -10.10 -34.17 -47.65
C GLN A 672 -9.22 -33.08 -48.29
N GLY A 673 -7.99 -32.88 -47.81
CA GLY A 673 -7.10 -31.78 -48.20
C GLY A 673 -5.93 -32.20 -49.11
N SER A 674 -5.49 -33.45 -49.06
CA SER A 674 -4.50 -34.01 -49.97
C SER A 674 -5.13 -34.70 -51.20
N VAL A 675 -4.32 -34.84 -52.24
CA VAL A 675 -4.64 -35.60 -53.47
C VAL A 675 -4.26 -37.08 -53.30
N SER A 676 -3.31 -37.39 -52.42
CA SER A 676 -2.80 -38.73 -52.12
C SER A 676 -2.44 -38.87 -50.64
N THR A 677 -2.33 -40.11 -50.15
CA THR A 677 -1.77 -40.45 -48.84
C THR A 677 -0.24 -40.57 -48.83
N LEU A 678 0.39 -40.50 -50.01
CA LEU A 678 1.84 -40.47 -50.17
C LEU A 678 2.37 -39.03 -50.04
N CYS A 679 3.53 -38.90 -49.39
CA CYS A 679 4.30 -37.66 -49.26
C CYS A 679 5.73 -37.86 -49.78
N ASP A 680 6.45 -36.76 -49.97
CA ASP A 680 7.88 -36.78 -50.27
C ASP A 680 8.70 -37.46 -49.14
N GLN A 681 9.63 -38.35 -49.51
CA GLN A 681 10.32 -39.23 -48.55
C GLN A 681 11.42 -38.53 -47.73
N LEU A 682 11.84 -37.32 -48.13
CA LEU A 682 12.87 -36.56 -47.43
C LEU A 682 12.26 -35.46 -46.55
N THR A 683 11.31 -34.71 -47.09
CA THR A 683 10.68 -33.53 -46.46
C THR A 683 9.34 -33.81 -45.80
N GLY A 684 8.69 -34.92 -46.14
CA GLY A 684 7.38 -35.30 -45.61
C GLY A 684 6.20 -34.52 -46.18
N GLN A 685 6.40 -33.69 -47.20
CA GLN A 685 5.33 -32.86 -47.78
C GLN A 685 4.35 -33.70 -48.60
N CYS A 686 3.07 -33.69 -48.20
CA CYS A 686 1.97 -34.30 -48.93
C CYS A 686 1.55 -33.47 -50.15
N SER A 687 1.04 -34.11 -51.21
CA SER A 687 0.49 -33.41 -52.37
C SER A 687 -0.87 -32.79 -52.05
N CYS A 688 -0.94 -31.48 -51.83
CA CYS A 688 -2.16 -30.79 -51.45
C CYS A 688 -3.09 -30.49 -52.63
N ARG A 689 -4.39 -30.39 -52.35
CA ARG A 689 -5.39 -29.85 -53.30
C ARG A 689 -5.19 -28.34 -53.47
N ARG A 690 -5.78 -27.78 -54.52
CA ARG A 690 -5.78 -26.31 -54.72
C ARG A 690 -6.37 -25.62 -53.48
N GLU A 691 -5.84 -24.45 -53.15
CA GLU A 691 -6.28 -23.60 -52.03
C GLU A 691 -6.03 -24.22 -50.62
N VAL A 692 -5.35 -25.37 -50.54
CA VAL A 692 -4.95 -26.08 -49.32
C VAL A 692 -3.41 -26.13 -49.22
N ALA A 693 -2.86 -26.05 -48.01
CA ALA A 693 -1.43 -25.97 -47.72
C ALA A 693 -1.01 -26.68 -46.42
N GLY A 694 0.29 -26.67 -46.12
CA GLY A 694 0.91 -27.30 -44.95
C GLY A 694 1.38 -28.74 -45.22
N ARG A 695 2.28 -29.27 -44.36
CA ARG A 695 2.93 -30.58 -44.58
C ARG A 695 1.93 -31.70 -44.81
N CYS A 696 0.88 -31.75 -43.98
CA CYS A 696 -0.18 -32.76 -44.03
C CYS A 696 -1.42 -32.31 -44.83
N CYS A 697 -1.39 -31.16 -45.51
CA CYS A 697 -2.53 -30.58 -46.25
C CYS A 697 -3.80 -30.38 -45.40
N ASN A 698 -3.63 -29.90 -44.16
CA ASN A 698 -4.67 -29.79 -43.14
C ASN A 698 -5.12 -28.34 -42.84
N ARG A 699 -4.72 -27.36 -43.66
CA ARG A 699 -5.08 -25.94 -43.52
C ARG A 699 -5.21 -25.27 -44.89
N CYS A 700 -5.86 -24.11 -44.96
CA CYS A 700 -5.94 -23.34 -46.21
C CYS A 700 -4.59 -22.71 -46.59
N LEU A 701 -4.45 -22.36 -47.86
CA LEU A 701 -3.38 -21.52 -48.39
C LEU A 701 -3.51 -20.08 -47.84
N ALA A 702 -2.41 -19.33 -47.79
CA ALA A 702 -2.45 -17.92 -47.42
C ALA A 702 -3.39 -17.14 -48.38
N GLY A 703 -4.20 -16.23 -47.82
CA GLY A 703 -5.29 -15.56 -48.55
C GLY A 703 -6.61 -16.33 -48.59
N TYR A 704 -6.69 -17.51 -47.94
CA TYR A 704 -7.90 -18.34 -47.85
C TYR A 704 -8.19 -18.83 -46.43
N PHE A 705 -9.47 -19.04 -46.10
CA PHE A 705 -9.95 -19.51 -44.80
C PHE A 705 -11.05 -20.58 -44.91
N GLY A 706 -11.31 -21.33 -43.82
CA GLY A 706 -12.47 -22.23 -43.72
C GLY A 706 -12.25 -23.68 -44.16
N PHE A 707 -11.08 -24.25 -43.87
CA PHE A 707 -10.75 -25.66 -44.14
C PHE A 707 -11.84 -26.62 -43.59
N PRO A 708 -12.28 -27.66 -44.33
CA PRO A 708 -11.73 -28.17 -45.60
C PRO A 708 -12.18 -27.43 -46.86
N ASN A 709 -13.19 -26.56 -46.79
CA ASN A 709 -13.76 -25.86 -47.95
C ASN A 709 -13.25 -24.41 -48.01
N CYS A 710 -11.96 -24.26 -48.32
CA CYS A 710 -11.26 -22.98 -48.34
C CYS A 710 -11.95 -21.93 -49.24
N ARG A 711 -11.99 -20.67 -48.78
CA ARG A 711 -12.59 -19.52 -49.47
C ARG A 711 -11.67 -18.30 -49.37
N PRO A 712 -11.64 -17.41 -50.38
CA PRO A 712 -10.78 -16.22 -50.34
C PRO A 712 -11.18 -15.25 -49.23
N CYS A 713 -10.20 -14.53 -48.69
CA CYS A 713 -10.37 -13.59 -47.58
C CYS A 713 -11.37 -12.44 -47.90
N PRO A 714 -12.39 -12.19 -47.06
CA PRO A 714 -13.48 -11.25 -47.35
C PRO A 714 -13.15 -9.79 -46.97
N CYS A 715 -11.96 -9.30 -47.35
CA CYS A 715 -11.35 -8.08 -46.80
C CYS A 715 -11.63 -6.77 -47.57
N ASN A 716 -12.70 -6.71 -48.35
CA ASN A 716 -13.15 -5.53 -49.11
C ASN A 716 -12.10 -4.86 -50.05
N GLY A 717 -10.96 -5.52 -50.31
CA GLY A 717 -9.83 -4.97 -51.07
C GLY A 717 -8.79 -4.20 -50.24
N TYR A 718 -8.93 -4.14 -48.91
CA TYR A 718 -8.01 -3.42 -48.01
C TYR A 718 -6.99 -4.32 -47.29
N ALA A 719 -7.11 -5.65 -47.37
CA ALA A 719 -6.08 -6.59 -46.94
C ALA A 719 -6.09 -7.84 -47.85
N GLU A 720 -4.92 -8.44 -48.07
CA GLU A 720 -4.75 -9.67 -48.86
C GLU A 720 -4.72 -10.94 -48.00
N LEU A 721 -4.51 -10.79 -46.69
CA LEU A 721 -4.40 -11.88 -45.73
C LEU A 721 -5.51 -11.81 -44.68
N CYS A 722 -5.95 -12.97 -44.21
CA CYS A 722 -6.89 -13.13 -43.11
C CYS A 722 -6.53 -14.38 -42.29
N ASP A 723 -7.08 -14.46 -41.09
CA ASP A 723 -7.00 -15.65 -40.24
C ASP A 723 -7.63 -16.88 -40.95
N PRO A 724 -6.92 -18.02 -41.04
CA PRO A 724 -7.33 -19.16 -41.87
C PRO A 724 -8.52 -19.97 -41.31
N VAL A 725 -9.01 -19.66 -40.11
CA VAL A 725 -10.17 -20.33 -39.49
C VAL A 725 -11.41 -19.45 -39.55
N THR A 726 -11.28 -18.19 -39.10
CA THR A 726 -12.38 -17.23 -38.93
C THR A 726 -12.60 -16.33 -40.16
N GLY A 727 -11.59 -16.16 -41.02
CA GLY A 727 -11.63 -15.22 -42.13
C GLY A 727 -11.47 -13.75 -41.73
N ALA A 728 -11.07 -13.47 -40.48
CA ALA A 728 -10.85 -12.10 -39.98
C ALA A 728 -9.58 -11.49 -40.60
N CYS A 729 -9.69 -10.29 -41.16
CA CYS A 729 -8.64 -9.68 -41.98
C CYS A 729 -7.44 -9.19 -41.16
N LEU A 730 -6.23 -9.45 -41.67
CA LEU A 730 -4.97 -9.12 -41.02
C LEU A 730 -4.36 -7.88 -41.69
N SER A 731 -3.99 -6.88 -40.89
CA SER A 731 -3.33 -5.64 -41.33
C SER A 731 -4.10 -4.85 -42.41
N CYS A 732 -5.34 -4.45 -42.08
CA CYS A 732 -6.16 -3.56 -42.91
C CYS A 732 -5.42 -2.26 -43.29
N SER A 733 -5.33 -1.98 -44.60
CA SER A 733 -4.66 -0.81 -45.16
C SER A 733 -5.60 0.39 -45.35
N GLY A 734 -5.08 1.55 -45.77
CA GLY A 734 -5.90 2.73 -46.09
C GLY A 734 -6.64 3.35 -44.90
N PHE A 735 -6.10 3.18 -43.68
CA PHE A 735 -6.74 3.58 -42.41
C PHE A 735 -8.13 2.95 -42.19
N THR A 736 -8.30 1.71 -42.66
CA THR A 736 -9.50 0.88 -42.41
C THR A 736 -9.30 -0.10 -41.25
N ALA A 737 -10.39 -0.57 -40.65
CA ALA A 737 -10.43 -1.43 -39.48
C ALA A 737 -11.70 -2.30 -39.47
N GLY A 738 -11.74 -3.27 -38.55
CA GLY A 738 -12.84 -4.22 -38.41
C GLY A 738 -12.51 -5.60 -38.98
N SER A 739 -13.44 -6.54 -38.86
CA SER A 739 -13.27 -7.96 -39.22
C SER A 739 -12.99 -8.21 -40.70
N ARG A 740 -13.39 -7.25 -41.55
CA ARG A 740 -13.37 -7.25 -43.02
C ARG A 740 -12.82 -5.93 -43.58
N CYS A 741 -12.16 -5.12 -42.76
CA CYS A 741 -11.75 -3.76 -43.11
C CYS A 741 -12.94 -2.86 -43.53
N GLU A 742 -14.08 -3.04 -42.84
CA GLU A 742 -15.41 -2.50 -43.16
C GLU A 742 -15.68 -1.08 -42.64
N ARG A 743 -14.86 -0.59 -41.71
CA ARG A 743 -14.98 0.76 -41.11
C ARG A 743 -13.63 1.48 -41.12
N CYS A 744 -13.61 2.78 -40.80
CA CYS A 744 -12.34 3.48 -40.56
C CYS A 744 -11.71 3.11 -39.20
N VAL A 745 -10.39 3.29 -39.11
CA VAL A 745 -9.64 3.33 -37.84
C VAL A 745 -10.16 4.51 -37.01
N ASN A 746 -10.13 4.38 -35.68
CA ASN A 746 -10.56 5.43 -34.76
C ASN A 746 -9.76 6.73 -35.03
N GLY A 747 -10.43 7.87 -35.01
CA GLY A 747 -9.86 9.16 -35.44
C GLY A 747 -9.83 9.40 -36.95
N TYR A 748 -10.40 8.50 -37.77
CA TYR A 748 -10.64 8.74 -39.20
C TYR A 748 -12.13 8.59 -39.53
N TYR A 749 -12.63 9.40 -40.48
CA TYR A 749 -14.01 9.38 -40.96
C TYR A 749 -14.08 9.11 -42.47
N GLY A 750 -15.12 8.42 -42.92
CA GLY A 750 -15.25 7.90 -44.28
C GLY A 750 -16.11 6.64 -44.30
N ASN A 751 -16.20 5.98 -45.46
CA ASN A 751 -16.99 4.75 -45.61
C ASN A 751 -16.30 3.77 -46.60
N PRO A 752 -15.52 2.81 -46.08
CA PRO A 752 -14.82 1.83 -46.93
C PRO A 752 -15.75 0.99 -47.81
N LEU A 753 -17.01 0.77 -47.39
CA LEU A 753 -17.99 -0.01 -48.14
C LEU A 753 -18.49 0.68 -49.41
N THR A 754 -18.50 2.02 -49.44
CA THR A 754 -18.77 2.82 -50.65
C THR A 754 -17.49 3.22 -51.40
N ARG A 755 -16.32 2.75 -50.95
CA ARG A 755 -14.98 3.19 -51.37
C ARG A 755 -14.65 4.66 -51.05
N ASP A 756 -15.37 5.29 -50.12
CA ASP A 756 -15.01 6.61 -49.62
C ASP A 756 -13.78 6.50 -48.70
N PRO A 757 -12.61 7.07 -49.08
CA PRO A 757 -11.37 6.86 -48.36
C PRO A 757 -11.42 7.52 -46.98
N CYS A 758 -10.90 6.82 -45.97
CA CYS A 758 -10.83 7.29 -44.59
C CYS A 758 -9.92 8.54 -44.47
N ARG A 759 -10.49 9.66 -44.04
CA ARG A 759 -9.82 10.95 -43.85
C ARG A 759 -9.57 11.20 -42.35
N PRO A 760 -8.42 11.78 -41.95
CA PRO A 760 -8.15 12.06 -40.54
C PRO A 760 -9.12 13.11 -39.98
N CYS A 761 -9.57 12.91 -38.75
CA CYS A 761 -10.28 13.90 -37.97
C CYS A 761 -9.33 15.05 -37.57
N MET A 762 -9.79 16.30 -37.64
CA MET A 762 -9.08 17.47 -37.12
C MET A 762 -9.78 17.94 -35.84
N CYS A 763 -9.27 17.48 -34.69
CA CYS A 763 -9.92 17.68 -33.38
C CYS A 763 -8.89 17.90 -32.24
N PRO A 764 -8.26 19.08 -32.14
CA PRO A 764 -8.18 20.14 -33.15
C PRO A 764 -7.14 19.85 -34.25
N GLU A 765 -6.09 19.08 -33.95
CA GLU A 765 -5.09 18.63 -34.94
C GLU A 765 -5.39 17.20 -35.45
N SER A 766 -4.51 16.63 -36.27
CA SER A 766 -4.68 15.27 -36.81
C SER A 766 -4.38 14.18 -35.77
N PRO A 767 -4.85 12.93 -35.96
CA PRO A 767 -4.66 11.84 -34.99
C PRO A 767 -3.20 11.41 -34.76
N ALA A 768 -2.26 11.92 -35.57
CA ALA A 768 -0.83 11.72 -35.41
C ALA A 768 -0.16 12.81 -34.54
N SER A 769 -0.89 13.84 -34.12
CA SER A 769 -0.38 14.92 -33.27
C SER A 769 -0.67 14.65 -31.78
N SER A 770 0.21 15.16 -30.91
CA SER A 770 0.04 15.25 -29.45
C SER A 770 -1.08 16.21 -28.98
N ARG A 771 -2.01 16.54 -29.88
CA ARG A 771 -3.09 17.53 -29.76
C ARG A 771 -4.35 17.04 -30.47
N TYR A 772 -4.60 15.74 -30.35
CA TYR A 772 -5.82 15.09 -30.82
C TYR A 772 -6.60 14.59 -29.62
N PHE A 773 -7.76 15.21 -29.36
CA PHE A 773 -8.51 15.07 -28.11
C PHE A 773 -9.93 14.56 -28.34
N ALA A 774 -10.11 13.69 -29.35
CA ALA A 774 -11.38 13.02 -29.65
C ALA A 774 -11.22 11.49 -29.77
N HIS A 775 -12.29 10.73 -29.52
CA HIS A 775 -12.35 9.29 -29.82
C HIS A 775 -12.76 9.02 -31.28
N SER A 776 -13.57 9.91 -31.85
CA SER A 776 -14.09 9.83 -33.22
C SER A 776 -14.54 11.20 -33.70
N CYS A 777 -14.77 11.34 -35.01
CA CYS A 777 -15.52 12.45 -35.57
C CYS A 777 -16.46 11.96 -36.66
N TYR A 778 -17.46 12.76 -36.99
CA TYR A 778 -18.29 12.57 -38.17
C TYR A 778 -18.53 13.93 -38.85
N GLN A 779 -18.89 13.91 -40.12
CA GLN A 779 -19.27 15.12 -40.85
C GLN A 779 -20.79 15.27 -40.82
N ASP A 780 -21.29 16.43 -40.43
CA ASP A 780 -22.73 16.71 -40.42
C ASP A 780 -23.27 16.72 -41.87
N PRO A 781 -24.32 15.93 -42.21
CA PRO A 781 -24.84 15.85 -43.58
C PRO A 781 -25.47 17.14 -44.13
N ARG A 782 -25.70 18.16 -43.30
CA ARG A 782 -26.41 19.41 -43.65
C ARG A 782 -25.48 20.62 -43.63
N THR A 783 -24.64 20.74 -42.59
CA THR A 783 -23.71 21.88 -42.44
C THR A 783 -22.33 21.59 -43.00
N LEU A 784 -22.01 20.32 -43.30
CA LEU A 784 -20.69 19.82 -43.70
C LEU A 784 -19.58 20.10 -42.67
N GLN A 785 -19.90 20.56 -41.47
CA GLN A 785 -18.93 20.72 -40.38
C GLN A 785 -18.50 19.36 -39.85
N LEU A 786 -17.23 19.30 -39.41
CA LEU A 786 -16.70 18.15 -38.68
C LEU A 786 -17.12 18.29 -37.21
N ILE A 787 -17.83 17.29 -36.70
CA ILE A 787 -18.24 17.22 -35.29
C ILE A 787 -17.32 16.20 -34.59
N CYS A 788 -16.60 16.67 -33.58
CA CYS A 788 -15.64 15.89 -32.81
C CYS A 788 -16.32 15.32 -31.55
N ASN A 789 -16.23 14.00 -31.36
CA ASN A 789 -16.67 13.32 -30.15
C ASN A 789 -15.48 13.25 -29.18
N CYS A 790 -15.42 14.19 -28.24
CA CYS A 790 -14.24 14.42 -27.40
C CYS A 790 -13.87 13.25 -26.48
N LEU A 791 -12.59 13.20 -26.08
CA LEU A 791 -12.13 12.37 -24.96
C LEU A 791 -12.77 12.88 -23.66
N GLU A 792 -12.93 11.98 -22.68
CA GLU A 792 -13.32 12.36 -21.33
C GLU A 792 -12.35 13.39 -20.74
N GLY A 793 -12.89 14.45 -20.12
CA GLY A 793 -12.12 15.61 -19.66
C GLY A 793 -11.90 16.73 -20.69
N TYR A 794 -12.35 16.59 -21.95
CA TYR A 794 -12.23 17.62 -23.00
C TYR A 794 -13.60 18.06 -23.55
N SER A 795 -13.65 19.28 -24.07
CA SER A 795 -14.88 19.95 -24.53
C SER A 795 -14.58 21.01 -25.60
N GLY A 796 -15.61 21.69 -26.10
CA GLY A 796 -15.51 22.56 -27.28
C GLY A 796 -15.83 21.80 -28.58
N ASN A 797 -15.97 22.52 -29.69
CA ASN A 797 -16.36 21.90 -30.97
C ASN A 797 -15.21 21.13 -31.64
N GLN A 798 -13.96 21.42 -31.26
CA GLN A 798 -12.76 20.70 -31.69
C GLN A 798 -12.04 19.97 -30.55
N CYS A 799 -12.64 19.91 -29.35
CA CYS A 799 -12.05 19.32 -28.14
C CYS A 799 -10.83 20.10 -27.59
N ASP A 800 -10.87 21.42 -27.77
CA ASP A 800 -9.82 22.40 -27.48
C ASP A 800 -10.02 23.16 -26.14
N GLU A 801 -11.14 22.96 -25.45
CA GLU A 801 -11.46 23.55 -24.14
C GLU A 801 -11.56 22.50 -23.02
N CYS A 802 -11.18 22.87 -21.79
CA CYS A 802 -11.50 22.06 -20.61
C CYS A 802 -12.93 22.37 -20.08
N PRO A 803 -13.73 21.35 -19.73
CA PRO A 803 -15.09 21.52 -19.19
C PRO A 803 -15.07 22.08 -17.76
N SER A 804 -16.25 22.43 -17.21
CA SER A 804 -16.37 22.82 -15.80
C SER A 804 -15.74 21.77 -14.87
N GLY A 805 -15.05 22.23 -13.82
CA GLY A 805 -14.35 21.37 -12.87
C GLY A 805 -12.99 20.84 -13.36
N PHE A 806 -12.58 21.12 -14.60
CA PHE A 806 -11.28 20.76 -15.16
C PHE A 806 -10.45 22.00 -15.52
N TYR A 807 -9.13 21.85 -15.50
CA TYR A 807 -8.16 22.89 -15.88
C TYR A 807 -7.05 22.35 -16.77
N GLY A 808 -6.49 23.21 -17.62
CA GLY A 808 -5.39 22.87 -18.51
C GLY A 808 -5.19 23.90 -19.61
N ASN A 809 -4.38 23.54 -20.61
CA ASN A 809 -4.24 24.34 -21.82
C ASN A 809 -4.02 23.41 -23.04
N PRO A 810 -5.10 22.89 -23.65
CA PRO A 810 -5.03 22.02 -24.83
C PRO A 810 -4.30 22.64 -26.03
N GLY A 811 -4.15 23.99 -26.05
CA GLY A 811 -3.32 24.72 -26.99
C GLY A 811 -1.80 24.52 -26.84
N ARG A 812 -1.33 23.62 -25.95
CA ARG A 812 0.08 23.19 -25.82
C ARG A 812 0.26 21.70 -26.17
N PRO A 813 1.37 21.30 -26.82
CA PRO A 813 1.59 19.91 -27.21
C PRO A 813 1.66 18.99 -25.98
N GLY A 814 0.88 17.91 -25.96
CA GLY A 814 0.84 16.95 -24.85
C GLY A 814 0.25 17.47 -23.53
N ALA A 815 -0.34 18.68 -23.51
CA ALA A 815 -1.02 19.19 -22.33
C ALA A 815 -2.44 18.61 -22.22
N GLN A 816 -2.78 18.12 -21.03
CA GLN A 816 -4.06 17.47 -20.75
C GLN A 816 -4.95 18.33 -19.85
N CYS A 817 -6.26 18.20 -19.99
CA CYS A 817 -7.21 18.74 -19.02
C CYS A 817 -7.26 17.83 -17.78
N LEU A 818 -6.90 18.36 -16.61
CA LEU A 818 -6.89 17.65 -15.33
C LEU A 818 -8.06 18.12 -14.45
N PRO A 819 -8.65 17.26 -13.60
CA PRO A 819 -9.69 17.69 -12.67
C PRO A 819 -9.09 18.64 -11.61
N CYS A 820 -9.80 19.73 -11.31
CA CYS A 820 -9.37 20.71 -10.32
C CYS A 820 -9.25 20.07 -8.94
N SER A 821 -8.05 20.08 -8.37
CA SER A 821 -7.70 19.36 -7.13
C SER A 821 -8.15 20.07 -5.85
N CYS A 822 -9.43 20.47 -5.82
CA CYS A 822 -10.05 21.31 -4.80
C CYS A 822 -10.57 20.53 -3.57
N ASN A 823 -10.07 19.32 -3.32
CA ASN A 823 -10.47 18.45 -2.19
C ASN A 823 -12.01 18.26 -2.06
N ASN A 824 -12.73 18.19 -3.17
CA ASN A 824 -14.20 18.14 -3.25
C ASN A 824 -14.93 19.29 -2.50
N ASN A 825 -14.26 20.44 -2.35
CA ASN A 825 -14.79 21.63 -1.65
C ASN A 825 -15.26 22.74 -2.62
N ILE A 826 -15.64 22.39 -3.85
CA ILE A 826 -16.24 23.28 -4.84
C ILE A 826 -17.45 22.60 -5.50
N ASP A 827 -18.32 23.38 -6.14
CA ASP A 827 -19.26 22.84 -7.12
C ASP A 827 -18.52 22.63 -8.44
N ALA A 828 -18.34 21.37 -8.87
CA ALA A 828 -17.62 21.04 -10.11
C ALA A 828 -18.39 21.43 -11.39
N THR A 829 -19.69 21.75 -11.30
CA THR A 829 -20.52 22.14 -12.45
C THR A 829 -20.42 23.65 -12.77
N ASP A 830 -20.17 24.48 -11.76
CA ASP A 830 -19.98 25.94 -11.90
C ASP A 830 -18.67 26.26 -12.66
N PRO A 831 -18.73 26.90 -13.85
CA PRO A 831 -17.54 27.28 -14.62
C PRO A 831 -16.58 28.24 -13.90
N GLU A 832 -17.03 28.94 -12.86
CA GLU A 832 -16.24 29.89 -12.07
C GLU A 832 -15.69 29.29 -10.76
N SER A 833 -16.00 28.02 -10.43
CA SER A 833 -15.50 27.39 -9.19
C SER A 833 -13.99 27.24 -9.14
N CYS A 834 -13.36 27.08 -10.31
CA CYS A 834 -11.94 26.81 -10.49
C CYS A 834 -11.43 27.55 -11.73
N ASN A 835 -10.19 28.05 -11.69
CA ASN A 835 -9.54 28.66 -12.83
C ASN A 835 -9.19 27.60 -13.90
N LYS A 836 -9.89 27.63 -15.04
CA LYS A 836 -9.72 26.72 -16.19
C LYS A 836 -8.29 26.59 -16.74
N VAL A 837 -7.36 27.49 -16.40
CA VAL A 837 -5.96 27.45 -16.89
C VAL A 837 -4.97 27.09 -15.77
N THR A 838 -5.18 27.57 -14.54
CA THR A 838 -4.22 27.37 -13.43
C THR A 838 -4.60 26.26 -12.44
N GLY A 839 -5.87 25.83 -12.42
CA GLY A 839 -6.38 24.83 -11.46
C GLY A 839 -6.66 25.38 -10.06
N GLU A 840 -6.49 26.69 -9.85
CA GLU A 840 -6.74 27.35 -8.57
C GLU A 840 -8.24 27.45 -8.26
N CYS A 841 -8.62 27.04 -7.05
CA CYS A 841 -10.00 26.94 -6.61
C CYS A 841 -10.50 28.30 -6.09
N LEU A 842 -11.48 28.89 -6.79
CA LEU A 842 -11.94 30.26 -6.55
C LEU A 842 -13.14 30.33 -5.59
N LYS A 843 -14.03 29.34 -5.60
CA LYS A 843 -15.29 29.32 -4.82
C LYS A 843 -15.33 28.21 -3.74
N CYS A 844 -14.41 28.26 -2.77
CA CYS A 844 -14.34 27.27 -1.69
C CYS A 844 -15.59 27.25 -0.78
N LEU A 845 -16.31 26.13 -0.82
CA LEU A 845 -17.48 25.75 -0.01
C LEU A 845 -17.07 25.24 1.39
N TYR A 846 -18.04 24.74 2.17
CA TYR A 846 -17.84 24.08 3.47
C TYR A 846 -16.97 24.84 4.49
N ASN A 847 -16.95 26.18 4.42
CA ASN A 847 -16.07 27.07 5.18
C ASN A 847 -14.56 26.78 5.00
N THR A 848 -14.15 26.39 3.79
CA THR A 848 -12.74 26.10 3.42
C THR A 848 -12.07 27.20 2.60
N HIS A 849 -10.74 27.18 2.51
CA HIS A 849 -9.89 28.23 1.95
C HIS A 849 -8.52 27.65 1.52
N GLY A 850 -7.77 28.41 0.71
CA GLY A 850 -6.49 28.03 0.12
C GLY A 850 -6.64 27.72 -1.37
N PRO A 851 -5.54 27.66 -2.14
CA PRO A 851 -5.58 27.48 -3.60
C PRO A 851 -6.23 26.14 -4.02
N ASN A 852 -6.26 25.16 -3.12
CA ASN A 852 -6.89 23.85 -3.30
C ASN A 852 -8.07 23.64 -2.33
N CYS A 853 -8.61 24.70 -1.72
CA CYS A 853 -9.59 24.64 -0.64
C CYS A 853 -9.20 23.67 0.51
N GLN A 854 -7.90 23.62 0.83
CA GLN A 854 -7.30 22.60 1.71
C GLN A 854 -7.25 22.98 3.20
N PHE A 855 -7.61 24.20 3.56
CA PHE A 855 -7.61 24.71 4.94
C PHE A 855 -9.01 25.17 5.35
N CYS A 856 -9.32 25.20 6.66
CA CYS A 856 -10.52 25.90 7.13
C CYS A 856 -10.32 27.43 7.04
N LYS A 857 -11.40 28.18 6.77
CA LYS A 857 -11.39 29.66 6.80
C LYS A 857 -10.97 30.14 8.21
N PRO A 858 -10.26 31.28 8.33
CA PRO A 858 -9.86 31.81 9.65
C PRO A 858 -11.04 31.91 10.63
N GLY A 859 -10.84 31.43 11.85
CA GLY A 859 -11.93 31.29 12.85
C GLY A 859 -12.83 30.06 12.67
N TYR A 860 -12.42 29.11 11.82
CA TYR A 860 -12.96 27.75 11.75
C TYR A 860 -11.82 26.75 11.94
N PHE A 861 -12.14 25.60 12.55
CA PHE A 861 -11.20 24.53 12.87
C PHE A 861 -11.72 23.16 12.43
N GLY A 862 -10.82 22.21 12.22
CA GLY A 862 -11.12 20.85 11.78
C GLY A 862 -10.34 20.47 10.53
N SER A 863 -10.92 19.58 9.71
CA SER A 863 -10.33 19.11 8.46
C SER A 863 -11.19 19.54 7.27
N ALA A 864 -10.59 20.33 6.38
CA ALA A 864 -11.18 20.65 5.08
C ALA A 864 -11.38 19.41 4.21
N LEU A 865 -10.54 18.37 4.37
CA LEU A 865 -10.65 17.11 3.63
C LEU A 865 -11.87 16.27 4.06
N LEU A 866 -12.36 16.50 5.28
CA LEU A 866 -13.54 15.83 5.85
C LEU A 866 -14.76 16.76 5.90
N GLN A 867 -14.72 17.89 5.18
CA GLN A 867 -15.77 18.93 5.13
C GLN A 867 -16.27 19.44 6.50
N ASN A 868 -15.49 19.23 7.58
CA ASN A 868 -15.95 19.39 8.96
C ASN A 868 -15.42 20.65 9.67
N CYS A 869 -15.11 21.70 8.90
CA CYS A 869 -14.67 23.00 9.41
C CYS A 869 -15.77 23.67 10.27
N ARG A 870 -15.61 23.60 11.60
CA ARG A 870 -16.54 24.13 12.62
C ARG A 870 -16.06 25.51 13.10
N ARG A 871 -16.99 26.41 13.42
CA ARG A 871 -16.67 27.77 13.88
C ARG A 871 -16.03 27.75 15.28
N CYS A 872 -14.94 28.49 15.47
CA CYS A 872 -14.37 28.76 16.79
C CYS A 872 -15.43 29.36 17.72
N THR A 873 -15.63 28.74 18.89
CA THR A 873 -16.62 29.15 19.89
C THR A 873 -15.94 29.23 21.25
N CYS A 874 -15.46 30.42 21.60
CA CYS A 874 -14.65 30.66 22.79
C CYS A 874 -15.40 31.53 23.80
N ASN A 875 -15.19 31.31 25.10
CA ASN A 875 -15.72 32.16 26.15
C ASN A 875 -14.95 33.50 26.18
N PHE A 876 -15.60 34.59 25.78
CA PHE A 876 -15.02 35.95 25.75
C PHE A 876 -14.46 36.43 27.10
N SER A 877 -14.91 35.89 28.23
CA SER A 877 -14.36 36.20 29.56
C SER A 877 -13.02 35.52 29.84
N GLY A 878 -12.72 34.41 29.15
CA GLY A 878 -11.56 33.56 29.36
C GLY A 878 -10.46 33.67 28.30
N VAL A 879 -10.66 34.46 27.25
CA VAL A 879 -9.69 34.70 26.15
C VAL A 879 -9.22 36.15 26.08
N ASN A 880 -8.10 36.42 25.41
CA ASN A 880 -7.59 37.77 25.21
C ASN A 880 -8.46 38.56 24.20
N PRO A 881 -9.06 39.72 24.58
CA PRO A 881 -9.89 40.53 23.69
C PRO A 881 -9.19 41.06 22.43
N ALA A 882 -7.85 41.13 22.42
CA ALA A 882 -7.07 41.53 21.25
C ALA A 882 -6.95 40.43 20.18
N ILE A 883 -7.17 39.16 20.55
CA ILE A 883 -7.12 37.99 19.64
C ILE A 883 -8.54 37.55 19.28
N CYS A 884 -9.49 37.75 20.21
CA CYS A 884 -10.91 37.43 20.04
C CYS A 884 -11.77 38.65 20.38
N PRO A 885 -12.00 39.56 19.41
CA PRO A 885 -12.73 40.80 19.63
C PRO A 885 -14.20 40.54 20.02
N PRO A 886 -14.76 41.24 21.02
CA PRO A 886 -16.17 41.11 21.38
C PRO A 886 -17.09 41.66 20.29
N GLY A 887 -18.20 40.96 20.01
CA GLY A 887 -19.19 41.32 18.99
C GLY A 887 -19.14 40.42 17.75
N ASN A 888 -19.39 40.98 16.56
CA ASN A 888 -19.31 40.24 15.28
C ASN A 888 -17.87 39.86 14.86
N GLY A 889 -16.88 40.05 15.74
CA GLY A 889 -15.51 39.61 15.53
C GLY A 889 -15.41 38.09 15.35
N VAL A 890 -14.52 37.65 14.47
CA VAL A 890 -14.19 36.24 14.30
C VAL A 890 -13.00 35.93 15.21
N CYS A 891 -13.24 35.13 16.25
CA CYS A 891 -12.22 34.71 17.20
C CYS A 891 -11.29 33.65 16.59
N LEU A 892 -9.98 33.86 16.70
CA LEU A 892 -8.96 32.99 16.12
C LEU A 892 -8.55 31.91 17.13
N CYS A 893 -9.13 30.72 17.00
CA CYS A 893 -8.71 29.50 17.70
C CYS A 893 -7.76 28.65 16.83
N ASP A 894 -7.11 27.64 17.43
CA ASP A 894 -6.24 26.72 16.71
C ASP A 894 -6.98 25.96 15.59
N GLN A 895 -6.40 25.93 14.38
CA GLN A 895 -7.09 25.44 13.18
C GLN A 895 -7.29 23.92 13.14
N MET A 896 -6.53 23.12 13.89
CA MET A 896 -6.68 21.66 13.92
C MET A 896 -7.52 21.19 15.11
N THR A 897 -7.30 21.77 16.29
CA THR A 897 -7.83 21.31 17.57
C THR A 897 -9.03 22.12 18.06
N GLY A 898 -9.23 23.34 17.52
CA GLY A 898 -10.26 24.27 17.98
C GLY A 898 -9.97 24.94 19.32
N VAL A 899 -8.78 24.73 19.90
CA VAL A 899 -8.43 25.27 21.21
C VAL A 899 -8.30 26.79 21.16
N CYS A 900 -9.02 27.44 22.07
CA CYS A 900 -9.06 28.89 22.21
C CYS A 900 -7.83 29.45 22.97
N PRO A 901 -7.39 30.70 22.67
CA PRO A 901 -6.23 31.31 23.32
C PRO A 901 -6.57 31.81 24.73
N CYS A 902 -6.51 30.91 25.71
CA CYS A 902 -6.92 31.18 27.10
C CYS A 902 -6.00 32.15 27.85
N LEU A 903 -6.59 32.90 28.77
CA LEU A 903 -5.92 33.77 29.73
C LEU A 903 -5.20 32.95 30.84
N PRO A 904 -4.25 33.55 31.59
CA PRO A 904 -3.52 32.85 32.65
C PRO A 904 -4.42 32.15 33.68
N ASN A 905 -4.08 30.90 34.00
CA ASN A 905 -4.83 30.04 34.92
C ASN A 905 -6.29 29.74 34.50
N VAL A 906 -6.67 30.03 33.25
CA VAL A 906 -7.92 29.56 32.64
C VAL A 906 -7.63 28.28 31.84
N ILE A 907 -8.56 27.32 31.89
CA ILE A 907 -8.48 25.99 31.26
C ILE A 907 -9.79 25.64 30.55
N GLY A 908 -9.80 24.52 29.83
CA GLY A 908 -10.88 24.11 28.94
C GLY A 908 -10.61 24.55 27.50
N SER A 909 -11.02 23.76 26.51
CA SER A 909 -10.77 24.04 25.08
C SER A 909 -11.41 25.34 24.62
N ILE A 910 -12.48 25.78 25.29
CA ILE A 910 -13.21 27.04 25.04
C ILE A 910 -12.90 28.12 26.09
N CYS A 911 -11.94 27.89 26.99
CA CYS A 911 -11.55 28.78 28.09
C CYS A 911 -12.68 29.09 29.08
N ASP A 912 -13.44 28.07 29.48
CA ASP A 912 -14.64 28.19 30.32
C ASP A 912 -14.39 28.05 31.83
N GLN A 913 -13.26 27.49 32.27
CA GLN A 913 -13.05 27.10 33.67
C GLN A 913 -11.73 27.64 34.25
N CYS A 914 -11.68 27.86 35.56
CA CYS A 914 -10.42 28.15 36.26
C CYS A 914 -9.64 26.86 36.55
N ALA A 915 -8.30 26.94 36.51
CA ALA A 915 -7.43 25.87 36.96
C ALA A 915 -7.70 25.51 38.44
N SER A 916 -7.48 24.24 38.82
CA SER A 916 -7.70 23.82 40.22
C SER A 916 -6.79 24.61 41.18
N GLY A 917 -7.38 25.18 42.23
CA GLY A 917 -6.71 26.14 43.12
C GLY A 917 -6.77 27.60 42.65
N TYR A 918 -7.58 27.91 41.64
CA TYR A 918 -7.85 29.26 41.15
C TYR A 918 -9.35 29.56 41.00
N TRP A 919 -9.73 30.84 41.07
CA TRP A 919 -11.11 31.34 41.07
C TRP A 919 -11.20 32.75 40.41
N ASN A 920 -12.41 33.27 40.22
CA ASN A 920 -12.73 34.60 39.66
C ASN A 920 -12.08 34.92 38.30
N MET A 921 -12.77 34.53 37.22
CA MET A 921 -12.42 34.85 35.82
C MET A 921 -12.86 36.28 35.38
N SER A 922 -13.70 36.95 36.17
CA SER A 922 -14.62 38.03 35.76
C SER A 922 -14.01 39.34 35.22
N HIS A 923 -12.68 39.44 35.16
CA HIS A 923 -11.96 40.70 34.91
C HIS A 923 -11.11 40.69 33.63
N GLY A 924 -11.10 39.60 32.84
CA GLY A 924 -10.28 39.51 31.61
C GLY A 924 -8.77 39.44 31.86
N ILE A 925 -8.34 39.15 33.10
CA ILE A 925 -6.94 38.95 33.52
C ILE A 925 -6.60 37.45 33.66
N GLY A 926 -7.60 36.58 33.55
CA GLY A 926 -7.52 35.17 33.95
C GLY A 926 -7.88 34.95 35.42
N CYS A 927 -7.64 33.74 35.94
CA CYS A 927 -8.09 33.36 37.29
C CYS A 927 -7.03 33.64 38.37
N GLN A 928 -7.51 34.01 39.56
CA GLN A 928 -6.74 34.36 40.76
C GLN A 928 -6.54 33.13 41.66
N PHE A 929 -5.43 33.06 42.41
CA PHE A 929 -5.13 31.93 43.30
C PHE A 929 -6.04 31.90 44.54
N CYS A 930 -6.37 30.70 45.04
CA CYS A 930 -7.24 30.50 46.22
C CYS A 930 -6.60 30.94 47.55
N ASP A 931 -5.30 30.69 47.77
CA ASP A 931 -4.58 30.95 49.03
C ASP A 931 -5.22 30.32 50.30
N CYS A 932 -5.76 29.11 50.20
CA CYS A 932 -6.26 28.37 51.36
C CYS A 932 -5.11 27.98 52.30
N LYS A 933 -5.28 28.15 53.62
CA LYS A 933 -4.21 27.85 54.59
C LYS A 933 -4.12 26.33 54.84
N PRO A 934 -3.06 25.63 54.36
CA PRO A 934 -3.09 24.17 54.19
C PRO A 934 -3.08 23.34 55.49
N ARG A 935 -2.85 23.98 56.65
CA ARG A 935 -3.08 23.35 57.96
C ARG A 935 -4.56 23.28 58.32
N ASN A 936 -5.32 24.32 57.98
CA ASN A 936 -6.67 24.57 58.47
C ASN A 936 -7.74 24.25 57.42
N SER A 937 -7.40 24.34 56.12
CA SER A 937 -8.23 23.84 55.03
C SER A 937 -8.04 22.34 54.79
N GLN A 938 -9.05 21.72 54.15
CA GLN A 938 -9.01 20.31 53.73
C GLN A 938 -8.18 20.12 52.44
N SER A 939 -8.16 21.15 51.58
CA SER A 939 -7.30 21.23 50.39
C SER A 939 -7.03 22.70 50.03
N ASN A 940 -6.31 22.95 48.93
CA ASN A 940 -6.20 24.29 48.33
C ASN A 940 -7.25 24.55 47.22
N GLN A 941 -8.28 23.71 47.11
CA GLN A 941 -9.42 23.98 46.23
C GLN A 941 -10.38 24.94 46.93
N CYS A 942 -10.85 25.94 46.19
CA CYS A 942 -11.86 26.89 46.63
C CYS A 942 -12.98 27.02 45.59
N ASN A 943 -14.13 27.56 45.99
CA ASN A 943 -15.24 27.82 45.08
C ASN A 943 -14.80 28.77 43.94
N GLN A 944 -14.99 28.35 42.69
CA GLN A 944 -14.50 29.08 41.51
C GLN A 944 -15.09 30.50 41.33
N PHE A 945 -16.23 30.80 41.97
CA PHE A 945 -16.89 32.11 41.92
C PHE A 945 -16.64 32.95 43.17
N THR A 946 -16.72 32.36 44.37
CA THR A 946 -16.63 33.11 45.65
C THR A 946 -15.25 33.06 46.32
N GLY A 947 -14.36 32.17 45.88
CA GLY A 947 -13.04 31.98 46.48
C GLY A 947 -13.04 31.31 47.85
N GLN A 948 -14.18 30.78 48.32
CA GLN A 948 -14.30 30.14 49.63
C GLN A 948 -13.59 28.77 49.64
N CYS A 949 -12.61 28.60 50.54
CA CYS A 949 -11.93 27.34 50.79
C CYS A 949 -12.75 26.38 51.67
N SER A 950 -12.55 25.08 51.50
CA SER A 950 -13.15 24.05 52.38
C SER A 950 -12.36 23.93 53.69
N CYS A 951 -12.93 24.39 54.80
CA CYS A 951 -12.26 24.40 56.11
C CYS A 951 -12.43 23.10 56.89
N LYS A 952 -11.53 22.84 57.84
CA LYS A 952 -11.66 21.78 58.84
C LYS A 952 -12.54 22.26 59.99
N LEU A 953 -13.20 21.32 60.67
CA LEU A 953 -14.03 21.59 61.84
C LEU A 953 -13.28 22.47 62.87
N GLY A 954 -13.95 23.52 63.35
CA GLY A 954 -13.38 24.53 64.24
C GLY A 954 -12.76 25.74 63.53
N TYR A 955 -12.64 25.74 62.21
CA TYR A 955 -12.05 26.83 61.41
C TYR A 955 -13.03 27.42 60.39
N SER A 956 -12.95 28.73 60.19
CA SER A 956 -13.85 29.53 59.35
C SER A 956 -13.09 30.61 58.57
N GLY A 957 -13.81 31.52 57.91
CA GLY A 957 -13.23 32.54 57.04
C GLY A 957 -12.91 32.02 55.63
N ARG A 958 -12.63 32.93 54.69
CA ARG A 958 -12.44 32.57 53.27
C ARG A 958 -11.25 31.63 53.04
N HIS A 959 -10.17 31.82 53.79
CA HIS A 959 -8.92 31.05 53.65
C HIS A 959 -8.72 30.00 54.75
N CYS A 960 -9.71 29.80 55.62
CA CYS A 960 -9.63 28.99 56.84
C CYS A 960 -8.67 29.56 57.89
N ASP A 961 -8.63 30.89 58.01
CA ASP A 961 -7.77 31.69 58.88
C ASP A 961 -8.48 32.30 60.10
N GLU A 962 -9.76 31.98 60.31
CA GLU A 962 -10.57 32.36 61.48
C GLU A 962 -11.01 31.10 62.27
N CYS A 963 -11.49 31.24 63.51
CA CYS A 963 -12.14 30.16 64.25
C CYS A 963 -13.66 30.14 64.01
N GLU A 964 -14.25 28.95 63.96
CA GLU A 964 -15.68 28.71 63.78
C GLU A 964 -16.51 29.20 64.99
N GLU A 965 -17.83 29.40 64.81
CA GLU A 965 -18.69 29.81 65.93
C GLU A 965 -18.74 28.72 67.01
N ASN A 966 -18.69 29.15 68.28
CA ASN A 966 -18.46 28.29 69.44
C ASN A 966 -17.06 27.62 69.50
N TYR A 967 -16.07 28.18 68.80
CA TYR A 967 -14.64 27.90 69.02
C TYR A 967 -13.86 29.18 69.38
N PHE A 968 -12.78 29.03 70.15
CA PHE A 968 -11.93 30.11 70.66
C PHE A 968 -10.43 29.79 70.52
N GLY A 969 -9.56 30.80 70.57
CA GLY A 969 -8.10 30.67 70.49
C GLY A 969 -7.47 31.23 69.20
N ASP A 970 -6.16 31.05 69.03
CA ASP A 970 -5.40 31.53 67.86
C ASP A 970 -5.53 30.55 66.67
N PRO A 971 -6.12 30.97 65.51
CA PRO A 971 -6.24 30.14 64.31
C PRO A 971 -4.90 29.67 63.70
N ARG A 972 -3.77 30.26 64.11
CA ARG A 972 -2.41 29.83 63.71
C ARG A 972 -1.87 28.67 64.53
N MET A 973 -2.45 28.49 65.72
CA MET A 973 -2.12 27.41 66.65
C MET A 973 -3.21 26.34 66.56
N HIS A 974 -4.30 26.48 67.32
CA HIS A 974 -5.44 25.57 67.32
C HIS A 974 -6.70 26.32 67.79
N CYS A 975 -7.82 26.17 67.08
CA CYS A 975 -9.15 26.56 67.58
C CYS A 975 -9.71 25.47 68.51
N ILE A 976 -10.24 25.87 69.67
CA ILE A 976 -10.72 24.96 70.75
C ILE A 976 -12.22 25.20 70.97
N SER A 977 -13.03 24.15 71.13
CA SER A 977 -14.48 24.28 71.32
C SER A 977 -14.86 24.85 72.70
N CYS A 978 -15.89 25.70 72.71
CA CYS A 978 -16.55 26.17 73.92
C CYS A 978 -17.22 24.97 74.63
N THR A 979 -16.84 24.69 75.87
CA THR A 979 -17.35 23.58 76.70
C THR A 979 -18.22 24.10 77.86
N CYS A 980 -19.16 24.97 77.51
CA CYS A 980 -20.01 25.65 78.47
C CYS A 980 -21.11 24.76 79.05
N ASN A 981 -21.38 24.92 80.35
CA ASN A 981 -22.51 24.27 81.00
C ASN A 981 -23.82 25.00 80.62
N GLU A 982 -24.69 24.33 79.85
CA GLU A 982 -25.96 24.90 79.37
C GLU A 982 -26.87 25.34 80.52
N GLU A 983 -26.93 24.54 81.59
CA GLU A 983 -27.69 24.84 82.81
C GLU A 983 -27.17 26.11 83.50
N GLY A 984 -25.89 26.44 83.36
CA GLY A 984 -25.26 27.58 84.03
C GLY A 984 -25.09 28.85 83.18
N THR A 985 -25.31 28.77 81.88
CA THR A 985 -25.08 29.88 80.93
C THR A 985 -26.37 30.61 80.54
N ARG A 986 -26.22 31.80 79.93
CA ARG A 986 -27.30 32.50 79.20
C ARG A 986 -27.34 32.18 77.70
N LYS A 987 -26.21 31.68 77.17
CA LYS A 987 -25.98 31.26 75.79
C LYS A 987 -24.77 30.30 75.77
N PRO A 988 -24.68 29.35 74.82
CA PRO A 988 -23.50 28.48 74.66
C PRO A 988 -22.25 29.21 74.13
N GLU A 989 -22.42 30.42 73.57
CA GLU A 989 -21.35 31.30 73.10
C GLU A 989 -20.33 31.61 74.22
N CYS A 990 -19.06 31.21 74.02
CA CYS A 990 -17.93 31.63 74.86
C CYS A 990 -17.07 32.71 74.20
N ASP A 991 -16.33 33.46 75.02
CA ASP A 991 -15.43 34.53 74.59
C ASP A 991 -14.29 34.00 73.68
N LYS A 992 -14.07 34.64 72.52
CA LYS A 992 -13.21 34.11 71.45
C LYS A 992 -11.71 34.10 71.77
N ASP A 993 -11.24 34.91 72.72
CA ASP A 993 -9.82 34.98 73.10
C ASP A 993 -9.54 34.17 74.37
N THR A 994 -10.44 34.19 75.35
CA THR A 994 -10.24 33.59 76.68
C THR A 994 -10.93 32.24 76.86
N GLY A 995 -11.94 31.93 76.05
CA GLY A 995 -12.80 30.75 76.18
C GLY A 995 -13.69 30.76 77.42
N ALA A 996 -13.99 31.94 77.99
CA ALA A 996 -14.86 32.08 79.16
C ALA A 996 -16.34 32.06 78.74
N CYS A 997 -17.15 31.27 79.44
CA CYS A 997 -18.58 31.12 79.15
C CYS A 997 -19.45 32.24 79.76
N ASN A 998 -20.55 32.57 79.10
CA ASN A 998 -21.45 33.65 79.51
C ASN A 998 -22.43 33.22 80.61
N CYS A 999 -21.99 33.26 81.87
CA CYS A 999 -22.73 32.72 83.02
C CYS A 999 -24.03 33.49 83.36
N ARG A 1000 -25.02 32.76 83.89
CA ARG A 1000 -26.24 33.35 84.46
C ARG A 1000 -25.96 33.97 85.84
N ILE A 1001 -26.80 34.94 86.24
CA ILE A 1001 -26.64 35.67 87.51
C ILE A 1001 -26.67 34.66 88.68
N GLY A 1002 -25.69 34.73 89.56
CA GLY A 1002 -25.51 33.79 90.69
C GLY A 1002 -24.65 32.55 90.37
N VAL A 1003 -24.26 32.36 89.11
CA VAL A 1003 -23.33 31.30 88.66
C VAL A 1003 -21.97 31.90 88.29
N THR A 1004 -20.90 31.13 88.47
CA THR A 1004 -19.51 31.49 88.17
C THR A 1004 -18.72 30.24 87.75
N GLY A 1005 -17.40 30.37 87.60
CA GLY A 1005 -16.51 29.35 87.02
C GLY A 1005 -16.36 29.55 85.50
N LYS A 1006 -15.24 29.08 84.92
CA LYS A 1006 -14.94 29.32 83.49
C LYS A 1006 -16.00 28.69 82.57
N LEU A 1007 -16.59 27.56 83.00
CA LEU A 1007 -17.62 26.81 82.27
C LEU A 1007 -19.03 27.10 82.80
N CYS A 1008 -19.17 28.03 83.76
CA CYS A 1008 -20.42 28.35 84.47
C CYS A 1008 -20.99 27.16 85.25
N ASP A 1009 -20.13 26.48 85.98
CA ASP A 1009 -20.36 25.20 86.68
C ASP A 1009 -20.53 25.34 88.21
N GLN A 1010 -20.36 26.55 88.77
CA GLN A 1010 -20.24 26.79 90.21
C GLN A 1010 -21.12 27.95 90.68
N CYS A 1011 -21.50 28.01 91.96
CA CYS A 1011 -22.24 29.15 92.50
C CYS A 1011 -21.32 30.32 92.83
N GLY A 1012 -21.76 31.55 92.51
CA GLY A 1012 -20.99 32.78 92.74
C GLY A 1012 -20.84 33.14 94.22
N ARG A 1013 -19.77 33.87 94.56
CA ARG A 1013 -19.58 34.47 95.90
C ARG A 1013 -20.80 35.34 96.22
N GLY A 1014 -21.41 35.14 97.39
CA GLY A 1014 -22.72 35.73 97.74
C GLY A 1014 -23.94 34.88 97.39
N PHE A 1015 -23.75 33.66 96.87
CA PHE A 1015 -24.79 32.66 96.63
C PHE A 1015 -24.40 31.32 97.32
N ARG A 1016 -25.41 30.52 97.66
CA ARG A 1016 -25.33 29.27 98.44
C ARG A 1016 -26.24 28.18 97.86
N GLN A 1017 -26.09 26.96 98.39
CA GLN A 1017 -26.47 25.66 97.79
C GLN A 1017 -25.44 25.18 96.78
N GLU A 1018 -25.67 23.98 96.25
CA GLU A 1018 -24.90 23.37 95.17
C GLU A 1018 -25.46 23.82 93.81
N PHE A 1019 -24.65 23.68 92.76
CA PHE A 1019 -25.10 23.91 91.38
C PHE A 1019 -26.15 22.85 91.00
N PRO A 1020 -27.28 23.21 90.33
CA PRO A 1020 -27.54 24.47 89.63
C PRO A 1020 -28.35 25.52 90.42
N THR A 1021 -28.82 25.23 91.65
CA THR A 1021 -29.80 26.05 92.39
C THR A 1021 -29.15 27.14 93.26
N CYS A 1022 -28.25 27.93 92.67
CA CYS A 1022 -27.51 28.99 93.33
C CYS A 1022 -28.41 30.11 93.89
N SER A 1023 -28.77 30.00 95.17
CA SER A 1023 -29.66 30.92 95.90
C SER A 1023 -28.87 32.02 96.61
N ARG A 1024 -29.34 33.28 96.66
CA ARG A 1024 -28.57 34.36 97.31
C ARG A 1024 -28.36 34.10 98.81
N CYS A 1025 -27.19 34.47 99.32
CA CYS A 1025 -26.86 34.48 100.74
C CYS A 1025 -27.69 35.50 101.55
N HIS A 1026 -27.73 35.32 102.86
CA HIS A 1026 -28.36 36.28 103.78
C HIS A 1026 -27.57 37.59 103.86
N LEU A 1027 -28.24 38.71 104.15
CA LEU A 1027 -27.71 40.08 104.11
C LEU A 1027 -26.43 40.31 104.95
N CYS A 1028 -26.22 39.52 106.02
CA CYS A 1028 -24.99 39.59 106.83
C CYS A 1028 -23.72 39.15 106.04
N PHE A 1029 -23.89 38.36 104.97
CA PHE A 1029 -22.77 37.99 104.10
C PHE A 1029 -22.13 39.24 103.48
N ASP A 1030 -22.95 40.16 102.96
CA ASP A 1030 -22.47 41.37 102.27
C ASP A 1030 -21.68 42.30 103.22
N GLN A 1031 -21.85 42.18 104.54
CA GLN A 1031 -21.03 42.87 105.54
C GLN A 1031 -19.71 42.15 105.83
N TRP A 1032 -19.78 40.84 106.13
CA TRP A 1032 -18.59 40.02 106.44
C TRP A 1032 -17.62 39.91 105.25
N ASP A 1033 -18.16 39.79 104.03
CA ASP A 1033 -17.38 39.60 102.81
C ASP A 1033 -16.56 40.84 102.42
N ASN A 1034 -17.03 42.04 102.81
CA ASN A 1034 -16.28 43.29 102.68
C ASN A 1034 -15.03 43.30 103.57
N GLU A 1035 -15.18 43.00 104.88
CA GLU A 1035 -14.06 42.95 105.85
C GLU A 1035 -12.99 41.91 105.49
N ILE A 1036 -13.41 40.74 105.01
CA ILE A 1036 -12.50 39.71 104.48
C ILE A 1036 -11.74 40.23 103.25
N THR A 1037 -12.40 41.00 102.39
CA THR A 1037 -11.81 41.46 101.12
C THR A 1037 -10.86 42.64 101.31
N THR A 1038 -11.14 43.59 102.21
CA THR A 1038 -10.20 44.64 102.60
C THR A 1038 -8.94 44.04 103.22
N LEU A 1039 -9.07 43.12 104.19
CA LEU A 1039 -7.94 42.44 104.82
C LEU A 1039 -7.06 41.69 103.79
N SER A 1040 -7.69 40.98 102.85
CA SER A 1040 -6.99 40.28 101.77
C SER A 1040 -6.21 41.23 100.85
N GLN A 1041 -6.79 42.39 100.50
CA GLN A 1041 -6.10 43.41 99.72
C GLN A 1041 -4.89 44.01 100.45
N THR A 1042 -4.98 44.24 101.77
CA THR A 1042 -3.84 44.69 102.58
C THR A 1042 -2.68 43.70 102.56
N VAL A 1043 -2.97 42.40 102.71
CA VAL A 1043 -1.95 41.33 102.64
C VAL A 1043 -1.31 41.24 101.24
N GLN A 1044 -2.10 41.37 100.17
CA GLN A 1044 -1.54 41.42 98.80
C GLN A 1044 -0.70 42.68 98.53
N GLY A 1045 -1.00 43.81 99.18
CA GLY A 1045 -0.17 45.03 99.10
C GLY A 1045 1.25 44.78 99.61
N LEU A 1046 1.36 44.20 100.81
CA LEU A 1046 2.64 43.82 101.43
C LEU A 1046 3.42 42.81 100.56
N MET A 1047 2.76 41.80 100.00
CA MET A 1047 3.36 40.81 99.09
C MET A 1047 3.95 41.43 97.81
N ARG A 1048 3.38 42.53 97.29
CA ARG A 1048 3.91 43.21 96.10
C ARG A 1048 5.14 44.06 96.40
N PHE A 1049 5.23 44.65 97.60
CA PHE A 1049 6.35 45.52 97.98
C PHE A 1049 7.70 44.79 98.06
N LEU A 1050 7.69 43.48 98.35
CA LEU A 1050 8.90 42.64 98.43
C LEU A 1050 9.42 42.13 97.07
N LYS A 1051 8.73 42.41 95.95
CA LYS A 1051 9.07 41.88 94.62
C LYS A 1051 9.62 42.91 93.61
N SER A 1052 9.79 44.16 94.00
CA SER A 1052 10.26 45.23 93.11
C SER A 1052 11.79 45.33 92.98
N SER A 1053 12.56 44.59 93.79
CA SER A 1053 14.01 44.79 93.98
C SER A 1053 14.94 44.00 93.04
N ALA A 1054 14.51 43.69 91.80
CA ALA A 1054 15.38 43.09 90.79
C ALA A 1054 14.93 43.45 89.36
N ALA A 1055 15.60 44.40 88.72
CA ALA A 1055 15.33 44.79 87.33
C ALA A 1055 16.61 45.06 86.54
N SER A 1056 16.78 44.33 85.43
CA SER A 1056 17.69 44.69 84.33
C SER A 1056 17.10 44.14 83.03
N GLN A 1057 17.01 44.99 82.01
CA GLN A 1057 16.23 44.74 80.79
C GLN A 1057 17.08 45.03 79.51
N PRO A 1058 16.56 45.15 78.27
CA PRO A 1058 17.05 44.33 77.15
C PRO A 1058 17.70 45.16 76.02
N CYS A 1059 18.02 44.52 74.88
CA CYS A 1059 17.83 45.17 73.58
C CYS A 1059 17.61 44.21 72.40
N ARG A 1060 17.28 44.78 71.24
CA ARG A 1060 16.89 44.17 69.93
C ARG A 1060 18.02 44.33 68.89
N MET A 1061 17.94 43.60 67.75
CA MET A 1061 17.63 44.18 66.42
C MET A 1061 17.58 43.15 65.26
N GLN A 1062 17.04 43.58 64.11
CA GLN A 1062 16.90 42.84 62.84
C GLN A 1062 17.84 43.45 61.77
N LEU A 1063 18.05 42.78 60.62
CA LEU A 1063 18.58 43.41 59.39
C LEU A 1063 18.14 42.72 58.08
N ARG A 1064 18.29 43.42 56.93
CA ARG A 1064 17.93 43.02 55.54
C ARG A 1064 18.97 43.56 54.53
N ARG A 1065 19.26 42.85 53.42
CA ARG A 1065 19.83 43.32 52.10
C ARG A 1065 20.00 42.11 51.15
N GLY A 1066 20.12 42.21 49.81
CA GLY A 1066 19.74 43.31 48.88
C GLY A 1066 20.63 43.53 47.63
N ARG A 1067 20.14 43.17 46.42
CA ARG A 1067 20.56 43.55 45.03
C ARG A 1067 21.85 42.96 44.37
N GLY A 1068 21.81 42.81 43.02
CA GLY A 1068 22.95 42.55 42.09
C GLY A 1068 22.49 41.96 40.72
N GLN A 1069 23.08 42.34 39.56
CA GLN A 1069 22.59 41.93 38.20
C GLN A 1069 23.59 42.15 37.02
N VAL A 1070 23.48 41.36 35.91
CA VAL A 1070 24.09 41.50 34.54
C VAL A 1070 25.64 41.33 34.44
N GLY A 1071 26.33 40.63 33.51
CA GLY A 1071 26.08 40.08 32.16
C GLY A 1071 27.23 40.51 31.18
N PHE A 1072 27.80 39.62 30.33
CA PHE A 1072 28.85 39.95 29.32
C PHE A 1072 28.96 38.94 28.13
N LYS A 1073 29.73 39.29 27.08
CA LYS A 1073 30.08 38.52 25.83
C LYS A 1073 31.60 38.70 25.50
N THR A 1074 32.28 38.24 24.42
CA THR A 1074 31.91 37.83 23.03
C THR A 1074 33.03 37.03 22.29
N LEU A 1075 32.65 36.17 21.32
CA LEU A 1075 33.34 35.67 20.07
C LEU A 1075 34.88 35.58 19.87
N PHE A 1076 35.32 34.56 19.10
CA PHE A 1076 36.45 34.54 18.14
C PHE A 1076 36.25 33.48 17.01
N HIS A 1077 37.09 33.42 15.94
CA HIS A 1077 36.69 32.90 14.60
C HIS A 1077 37.86 32.45 13.65
N PHE A 1078 37.61 31.50 12.71
CA PHE A 1078 38.35 31.15 11.44
C PHE A 1078 39.81 30.58 11.49
N PRO A 1079 40.47 30.07 10.37
CA PRO A 1079 40.07 29.82 8.95
C PRO A 1079 40.52 28.45 8.29
N GLU A 1080 40.29 28.29 6.96
CA GLU A 1080 40.86 27.31 5.96
C GLU A 1080 41.70 28.10 4.87
N PRO A 1081 42.57 27.56 3.93
CA PRO A 1081 42.24 26.53 2.88
C PRO A 1081 43.39 25.77 2.06
N LYS A 1082 42.98 24.80 1.18
CA LYS A 1082 43.43 24.42 -0.21
C LYS A 1082 44.91 24.18 -0.74
N VAL A 1083 45.07 23.04 -1.48
CA VAL A 1083 45.74 22.80 -2.82
C VAL A 1083 47.21 22.25 -3.01
N SER A 1084 47.29 20.96 -3.42
CA SER A 1084 48.01 20.28 -4.56
C SER A 1084 49.55 20.17 -4.82
N CYS A 1085 49.94 18.97 -5.32
CA CYS A 1085 50.98 18.57 -6.32
C CYS A 1085 52.51 18.50 -6.03
N ARG A 1086 53.08 17.28 -6.17
CA ARG A 1086 54.39 16.85 -6.80
C ARG A 1086 54.44 15.29 -6.81
N SER A 1087 54.54 14.57 -7.94
CA SER A 1087 55.71 14.26 -8.82
C SER A 1087 56.84 13.47 -8.10
N ALA A 1088 57.08 12.17 -8.33
CA ALA A 1088 57.56 11.45 -9.55
C ALA A 1088 59.10 11.23 -9.56
N LEU A 1089 59.61 10.43 -10.52
CA LEU A 1089 60.99 9.86 -10.67
C LEU A 1089 61.22 8.55 -9.86
N ASN A 1090 61.92 7.51 -10.34
CA ASN A 1090 62.59 7.34 -11.65
C ASN A 1090 62.70 5.85 -12.11
N SER A 1091 63.08 5.65 -13.38
CA SER A 1091 63.17 4.34 -14.09
C SER A 1091 64.64 3.94 -14.43
N ILE A 1092 64.85 2.95 -15.34
CA ILE A 1092 66.10 2.64 -16.11
C ILE A 1092 67.17 1.82 -15.31
N GLN A 1093 67.97 0.84 -15.80
CA GLN A 1093 68.20 0.05 -17.06
C GLN A 1093 68.66 -1.39 -16.59
N LEU A 1094 68.54 -2.56 -17.25
CA LEU A 1094 68.78 -3.07 -18.63
C LEU A 1094 70.28 -3.26 -19.05
N GLN A 1095 70.77 -4.51 -19.05
CA GLN A 1095 71.79 -5.17 -19.95
C GLN A 1095 71.98 -6.64 -19.45
N ILE A 1096 71.97 -7.73 -20.25
CA ILE A 1096 72.80 -8.20 -21.40
C ILE A 1096 74.20 -8.73 -20.99
N GLN A 1097 74.44 -10.03 -21.24
CA GLN A 1097 75.75 -10.59 -21.62
C GLN A 1097 75.62 -11.98 -22.29
N GLU A 1098 76.68 -12.48 -22.93
CA GLU A 1098 76.60 -13.46 -24.05
C GLU A 1098 77.28 -14.83 -23.84
N VAL A 1099 76.94 -15.74 -24.76
CA VAL A 1099 77.55 -17.02 -25.19
C VAL A 1099 79.08 -16.88 -25.40
N PRO A 1100 79.97 -17.85 -25.01
CA PRO A 1100 80.34 -18.95 -25.94
C PRO A 1100 81.00 -20.26 -25.41
N ASN A 1101 80.72 -21.42 -26.05
CA ASN A 1101 81.67 -22.18 -26.91
C ASN A 1101 81.31 -23.65 -27.19
N PHE A 1102 81.76 -24.15 -28.35
CA PHE A 1102 81.81 -25.57 -28.76
C PHE A 1102 83.10 -26.27 -28.28
N ARG A 1103 83.09 -27.62 -28.19
CA ARG A 1103 84.06 -28.47 -28.90
C ARG A 1103 83.70 -29.97 -28.94
N CYS A 1104 84.31 -30.68 -29.88
CA CYS A 1104 83.94 -32.02 -30.34
C CYS A 1104 84.65 -33.16 -29.57
N SER A 1105 84.16 -34.39 -29.73
CA SER A 1105 85.00 -35.60 -29.77
C SER A 1105 84.23 -36.81 -30.33
N ASP A 1106 84.44 -37.09 -31.63
CA ASP A 1106 84.26 -38.42 -32.22
C ASP A 1106 85.63 -38.95 -32.65
N LYS A 1107 85.80 -40.28 -32.66
CA LYS A 1107 87.07 -40.95 -33.01
C LYS A 1107 86.86 -42.01 -34.09
N LEU A 1108 87.30 -41.73 -35.32
CA LEU A 1108 87.62 -42.76 -36.32
C LEU A 1108 88.89 -42.40 -37.09
N ASN A 1109 89.59 -43.42 -37.57
CA ASN A 1109 90.81 -43.31 -38.38
C ASN A 1109 90.47 -43.32 -39.87
N PHE A 1110 91.32 -42.71 -40.70
CA PHE A 1110 91.25 -42.78 -42.16
C PHE A 1110 92.59 -43.18 -42.79
N GLN A 1111 92.52 -43.81 -43.96
CA GLN A 1111 93.62 -43.95 -44.92
C GLN A 1111 93.38 -43.00 -46.11
N LEU A 1112 94.44 -42.60 -46.81
CA LEU A 1112 94.43 -41.59 -47.89
C LEU A 1112 94.76 -42.22 -49.25
N ILE A 1113 93.98 -41.89 -50.29
CA ILE A 1113 94.22 -42.25 -51.71
C ILE A 1113 93.75 -41.08 -52.62
N LYS A 1114 94.29 -40.99 -53.86
CA LYS A 1114 93.96 -40.11 -55.02
C LYS A 1114 93.90 -38.58 -54.76
N ILE A 1115 94.74 -37.80 -55.45
CA ILE A 1115 95.02 -36.39 -55.08
C ILE A 1115 94.01 -35.32 -55.56
N LEU A 1116 93.50 -35.40 -56.80
CA LEU A 1116 92.94 -34.23 -57.54
C LEU A 1116 93.85 -32.99 -57.46
#